data_AF-A0A9P0T9P2-F1
#
_entry.id   AF-A0A9P0T9P2-F1
#
_cell.length_a   1.000
_cell.length_b   1.000
_cell.length_c   1.000
_cell.angle_alpha   90.00
_cell.angle_beta   90.00
_cell.angle_gamma   90.00
#
_symmetry.space_group_name_H-M   'P 1'
#
loop_
_entity.id
_entity.type
_entity.pdbx_description
1 polymer ?
#
loop_
_entity_poly.entity_id
_entity_poly.type
_entity_poly.pdbx_seq_one_letter_code
_entity_poly.pdbx_strand_id
1 'polypeptide(L)'
;MGWKREVCRIILLLSIVGTTWAQHADNQFPGQDQPNEGEQQSRDAGTDLEFSYHDHDQMTRYLRAVSTRHPSLTALYSIGKSVQGRELWVMVVSASPYEHMIGKPDVKYVANIHGNEVVGRELLLHLIQYLVTSYESDSYIKWLLDNTRIHLMPSMNPDGYSISREGQCDTILGRANARRYDLNRNFPDFFKANTKQPQPETEAVKEWISKIQFVLSGSLHGGALVASYPFDNTPSSMFQSYAHSPSIAPDDDVFRHLALVYSNNHAKMSRGVSCRSEIPRFEKGITNGAAWYPLTGGMQDYNYLWHGCMEITLEISCCKYPPAHELAKYWQDNRQSLIKYLAEAHRGAHGFVMDDSGNPVESAAIRVKGREVTYHTTKYGEFWRILLPGTYKLEVSAEGYLPQEVEFFVIETHPTLLNVTLHSAKDYPPSGAMAKQITRRPNKNNTKTTTSKPPIPKEPWPYILDATQDGPVCPQLELVYRRDQMSEDCLYLNIYIPGNITNELLPTFVNIHGGALTILSGNVDIIYGPEYILQKGIIFVSMNYRLNAFGFLSVNEEYACGNAGIKDVLLSLKWINKNLKYFGGDSRKITIGGHSSGGTLAHYLMLSKKTSGLFQQVVIISGNAVHHKFSLRHAKDFTFILAEKLGIRSNDSRKIVQQLREIESNELSKGYLRLKPTDPYAIIRPFSPFVPTVDKACTNAIIDKEPEKILKNGIPQNVPVLTGVNTNEGIYMIPYILRDQGNVEKIKHNLEILIPSNIEYPQGSNEAIDLSKSITHFYFGKVNITDDEFCLLCFTNYITDIQNIYSIDWWVRTHKARQDSNKVYLYQFDFDGMLNWAKLRYNISFPGVSHADELGYLFKTKVTNFLEDNVDSRTEQMRETMTVLFTNFIKYGNPTPPHEKNDIIWPEYGAEQHFLQINDKLRVMKRANAAKTASFNFWDEVYKSYYNYVKRGGRLEKKVIP
;
A
#
# COMPACT_ATOMS: atom_id res chain seq x y z
N MET A 1 -29.17 -12.78 7.15
CA MET A 1 -29.48 -13.88 6.21
C MET A 1 -28.51 -13.80 5.03
N GLY A 2 -27.86 -14.89 4.64
CA GLY A 2 -26.84 -14.85 3.59
C GLY A 2 -27.42 -14.92 2.18
N TRP A 3 -27.00 -14.01 1.30
CA TRP A 3 -27.23 -14.07 -0.15
C TRP A 3 -25.93 -13.76 -0.88
N LYS A 4 -25.20 -14.79 -1.33
CA LYS A 4 -24.20 -14.60 -2.39
C LYS A 4 -24.96 -14.36 -3.70
N ARG A 5 -24.65 -13.26 -4.40
CA ARG A 5 -25.05 -13.04 -5.80
C ARG A 5 -23.85 -12.57 -6.58
N GLU A 6 -23.73 -13.09 -7.79
CA GLU A 6 -22.57 -12.89 -8.66
C GLU A 6 -22.63 -11.51 -9.32
N VAL A 7 -21.47 -10.86 -9.44
CA VAL A 7 -21.31 -9.59 -10.16
C VAL A 7 -20.50 -9.87 -11.41
N CYS A 8 -21.16 -9.86 -12.57
CA CYS A 8 -20.45 -9.98 -13.85
C CYS A 8 -19.65 -8.70 -14.12
N ARG A 9 -18.39 -8.88 -14.52
CA ARG A 9 -17.40 -7.81 -14.73
C ARG A 9 -16.82 -7.93 -16.14
N ILE A 10 -16.75 -6.81 -16.87
CA ILE A 10 -16.12 -6.74 -18.20
C ILE A 10 -15.26 -5.48 -18.33
N ILE A 11 -14.12 -5.61 -19.03
CA ILE A 11 -12.99 -4.68 -19.14
C ILE A 11 -12.44 -4.80 -20.58
N LEU A 12 -12.05 -3.69 -21.22
CA LEU A 12 -11.51 -3.67 -22.59
C LEU A 12 -10.32 -2.68 -22.73
N LEU A 13 -9.37 -2.97 -23.63
CA LEU A 13 -7.94 -2.61 -23.50
C LEU A 13 -7.32 -2.05 -24.80
N LEU A 14 -6.45 -1.02 -24.77
CA LEU A 14 -5.97 -0.29 -25.96
C LEU A 14 -4.43 0.00 -26.10
N SER A 15 -3.64 -0.83 -26.81
CA SER A 15 -2.23 -0.54 -27.22
C SER A 15 -1.73 -1.21 -28.54
N ILE A 16 -0.54 -0.80 -29.06
CA ILE A 16 0.09 -1.18 -30.36
C ILE A 16 1.64 -1.29 -30.21
N VAL A 17 2.35 -2.15 -30.99
CA VAL A 17 3.81 -2.45 -30.85
C VAL A 17 4.52 -2.78 -32.19
N GLY A 18 5.86 -2.69 -32.26
CA GLY A 18 6.74 -3.16 -33.35
C GLY A 18 8.06 -3.83 -32.85
N THR A 19 8.87 -4.42 -33.75
CA THR A 19 10.06 -5.29 -33.46
C THR A 19 11.40 -4.60 -33.82
N THR A 20 12.64 -5.14 -33.77
CA THR A 20 13.31 -6.49 -33.62
C THR A 20 14.74 -6.22 -33.03
N TRP A 21 15.77 -7.08 -32.85
CA TRP A 21 16.13 -8.48 -33.20
C TRP A 21 17.04 -9.11 -32.09
N ALA A 22 18.14 -9.85 -32.38
CA ALA A 22 18.88 -10.67 -31.39
C ALA A 22 20.41 -10.87 -31.63
N GLN A 23 21.13 -11.30 -30.56
CA GLN A 23 22.33 -12.18 -30.43
C GLN A 23 23.13 -11.79 -29.16
N HIS A 24 23.90 -12.61 -28.40
CA HIS A 24 24.10 -14.05 -28.08
C HIS A 24 25.52 -14.15 -27.47
N ALA A 25 25.75 -14.84 -26.32
CA ALA A 25 27.02 -15.52 -25.91
C ALA A 25 27.05 -15.89 -24.40
N ASP A 26 27.73 -16.99 -24.05
CA ASP A 26 27.91 -17.55 -22.70
C ASP A 26 29.35 -17.37 -22.15
N ASN A 27 29.56 -17.42 -20.81
CA ASN A 27 30.28 -18.57 -20.17
C ASN A 27 30.55 -18.50 -18.65
N GLN A 28 30.76 -19.72 -18.14
CA GLN A 28 31.07 -20.31 -16.82
C GLN A 28 32.15 -19.67 -15.90
N PHE A 29 32.18 -20.14 -14.64
CA PHE A 29 33.23 -19.93 -13.62
C PHE A 29 33.69 -21.28 -12.98
N PRO A 30 34.99 -21.45 -12.64
CA PRO A 30 35.49 -22.34 -11.57
C PRO A 30 35.79 -21.54 -10.27
N GLY A 31 36.04 -22.13 -9.10
CA GLY A 31 36.14 -23.54 -8.68
C GLY A 31 36.15 -23.66 -7.13
N GLN A 32 36.37 -24.86 -6.59
CA GLN A 32 36.36 -25.16 -5.13
C GLN A 32 37.77 -25.43 -4.57
N ASP A 33 37.95 -25.27 -3.25
CA ASP A 33 39.06 -25.81 -2.47
C ASP A 33 38.58 -26.28 -1.08
N GLN A 34 39.30 -27.24 -0.47
CA GLN A 34 39.02 -27.80 0.87
C GLN A 34 40.13 -27.44 1.89
N PRO A 35 39.82 -27.35 3.20
CA PRO A 35 40.81 -27.14 4.26
C PRO A 35 41.37 -28.46 4.84
N ASN A 36 42.62 -28.43 5.32
CA ASN A 36 43.31 -29.56 5.95
C ASN A 36 42.91 -29.82 7.42
N GLU A 37 43.16 -31.04 7.89
CA GLU A 37 43.05 -31.47 9.28
C GLU A 37 44.19 -30.95 10.18
N GLY A 38 43.96 -30.92 11.50
CA GLY A 38 45.05 -30.87 12.50
C GLY A 38 44.70 -30.24 13.85
N GLU A 39 44.22 -31.04 14.80
CA GLU A 39 44.73 -31.13 16.20
C GLU A 39 43.83 -32.05 17.07
N GLN A 40 44.42 -32.75 18.04
CA GLN A 40 43.78 -33.87 18.73
C GLN A 40 44.12 -33.94 20.24
N GLN A 41 43.27 -33.33 21.08
CA GLN A 41 43.14 -33.54 22.53
C GLN A 41 41.86 -32.79 23.01
N SER A 42 41.11 -33.24 24.02
CA SER A 42 41.24 -34.40 24.92
C SER A 42 39.98 -35.28 24.89
N ARG A 43 40.06 -36.47 25.49
CA ARG A 43 38.89 -37.25 25.94
C ARG A 43 38.60 -36.94 27.42
N ASP A 44 37.48 -37.47 27.92
CA ASP A 44 36.98 -37.38 29.29
C ASP A 44 36.64 -35.96 29.82
N ALA A 45 35.44 -35.50 29.45
CA ALA A 45 34.65 -34.54 30.22
C ALA A 45 33.15 -34.73 29.93
N GLY A 46 32.36 -35.09 30.95
CA GLY A 46 30.88 -35.02 30.99
C GLY A 46 30.09 -35.88 29.98
N THR A 47 29.25 -36.80 30.49
CA THR A 47 28.14 -37.37 29.70
C THR A 47 27.01 -36.36 29.49
N ASP A 48 26.82 -35.46 30.45
CA ASP A 48 25.75 -34.46 30.46
C ASP A 48 26.32 -33.04 30.42
N LEU A 49 25.59 -32.13 29.78
CA LEU A 49 25.87 -30.70 29.77
C LEU A 49 25.32 -30.06 31.06
N GLU A 50 26.18 -29.38 31.82
CA GLU A 50 25.78 -28.67 33.04
C GLU A 50 24.90 -27.45 32.71
N PHE A 51 23.94 -27.12 33.58
CA PHE A 51 23.12 -25.90 33.49
C PHE A 51 23.91 -24.67 33.98
N SER A 52 24.96 -24.34 33.25
CA SER A 52 25.85 -23.18 33.48
C SER A 52 26.00 -22.36 32.20
N TYR A 53 26.55 -21.15 32.32
CA TYR A 53 26.78 -20.27 31.17
C TYR A 53 28.11 -20.59 30.49
N HIS A 54 28.07 -20.88 29.19
CA HIS A 54 29.25 -21.28 28.42
C HIS A 54 29.82 -20.09 27.65
N ASP A 55 31.08 -19.74 27.89
CA ASP A 55 31.83 -18.79 27.06
C ASP A 55 32.01 -19.32 25.61
N HIS A 56 32.60 -18.51 24.73
CA HIS A 56 32.72 -18.91 23.32
C HIS A 56 33.60 -20.15 23.11
N ASP A 57 34.61 -20.35 23.94
CA ASP A 57 35.61 -21.41 23.79
C ASP A 57 35.19 -22.69 24.53
N GLN A 58 34.44 -22.55 25.63
CA GLN A 58 33.65 -23.62 26.25
C GLN A 58 32.58 -24.14 25.28
N MET A 59 31.76 -23.24 24.71
CA MET A 59 30.74 -23.59 23.71
C MET A 59 31.37 -24.25 22.47
N THR A 60 32.46 -23.70 21.94
CA THR A 60 33.18 -24.29 20.79
C THR A 60 33.70 -25.69 21.10
N ARG A 61 34.30 -25.91 22.28
CA ARG A 61 34.76 -27.24 22.71
C ARG A 61 33.60 -28.23 22.88
N TYR A 62 32.50 -27.82 23.50
CA TYR A 62 31.30 -28.64 23.63
C TYR A 62 30.73 -29.06 22.27
N LEU A 63 30.51 -28.11 21.35
CA LEU A 63 29.98 -28.40 20.02
C LEU A 63 30.89 -29.36 19.24
N ARG A 64 32.22 -29.13 19.25
CA ARG A 64 33.19 -30.06 18.63
C ARG A 64 33.14 -31.44 19.30
N ALA A 65 33.07 -31.51 20.63
CA ALA A 65 33.00 -32.77 21.37
C ALA A 65 31.68 -33.54 21.17
N VAL A 66 30.56 -32.86 20.87
CA VAL A 66 29.32 -33.54 20.45
C VAL A 66 29.46 -34.06 19.02
N SER A 67 29.94 -33.23 18.08
CA SER A 67 30.10 -33.64 16.68
C SER A 67 31.03 -34.85 16.53
N THR A 68 32.10 -34.92 17.33
CA THR A 68 33.03 -36.06 17.37
C THR A 68 32.43 -37.30 18.06
N ARG A 69 31.47 -37.14 18.98
CA ARG A 69 30.79 -38.25 19.67
C ARG A 69 29.62 -38.84 18.88
N HIS A 70 28.91 -38.02 18.10
CA HIS A 70 27.71 -38.42 17.37
C HIS A 70 27.78 -38.09 15.86
N PRO A 71 28.85 -38.47 15.12
CA PRO A 71 29.05 -38.05 13.73
C PRO A 71 27.98 -38.60 12.76
N SER A 72 27.32 -39.70 13.09
CA SER A 72 26.16 -40.21 12.33
C SER A 72 24.92 -39.32 12.44
N LEU A 73 24.83 -38.49 13.48
CA LEU A 73 23.67 -37.64 13.77
C LEU A 73 23.97 -36.14 13.66
N THR A 74 25.23 -35.73 13.53
CA THR A 74 25.63 -34.32 13.66
C THR A 74 26.77 -33.89 12.74
N ALA A 75 26.68 -32.64 12.29
CA ALA A 75 27.75 -31.97 11.55
C ALA A 75 27.90 -30.52 12.03
N LEU A 76 29.08 -30.16 12.53
CA LEU A 76 29.40 -28.81 12.97
C LEU A 76 30.12 -28.03 11.85
N TYR A 77 29.64 -26.82 11.56
CA TYR A 77 30.28 -25.90 10.62
C TYR A 77 30.14 -24.44 11.09
N SER A 78 30.93 -23.54 10.50
CA SER A 78 30.85 -22.09 10.75
C SER A 78 30.27 -21.40 9.52
N ILE A 79 29.34 -20.47 9.70
CA ILE A 79 28.79 -19.66 8.60
C ILE A 79 29.59 -18.38 8.33
N GLY A 80 30.58 -18.06 9.17
CA GLY A 80 31.34 -16.81 9.11
C GLY A 80 31.94 -16.46 10.46
N LYS A 81 32.38 -15.22 10.63
CA LYS A 81 32.99 -14.74 11.88
C LYS A 81 32.36 -13.44 12.37
N SER A 82 32.36 -13.24 13.67
CA SER A 82 31.98 -11.96 14.28
C SER A 82 32.99 -10.85 14.00
N VAL A 83 32.64 -9.62 14.37
CA VAL A 83 33.55 -8.46 14.34
C VAL A 83 34.89 -8.73 15.04
N GLN A 84 34.88 -9.46 16.16
CA GLN A 84 36.09 -9.86 16.91
C GLN A 84 36.66 -11.23 16.49
N GLY A 85 36.22 -11.78 15.35
CA GLY A 85 36.81 -12.97 14.74
C GLY A 85 36.35 -14.31 15.33
N ARG A 86 35.33 -14.32 16.20
CA ARG A 86 34.75 -15.54 16.78
C ARG A 86 33.90 -16.28 15.75
N GLU A 87 33.95 -17.61 15.75
CA GLU A 87 33.24 -18.43 14.77
C GLU A 87 31.72 -18.38 14.97
N LEU A 88 30.98 -18.31 13.88
CA LEU A 88 29.51 -18.33 13.89
C LEU A 88 29.04 -19.78 13.70
N TRP A 89 29.19 -20.58 14.76
CA TRP A 89 28.91 -22.01 14.75
C TRP A 89 27.43 -22.34 14.52
N VAL A 90 27.20 -23.30 13.63
CA VAL A 90 25.92 -23.97 13.41
C VAL A 90 26.13 -25.48 13.51
N MET A 91 25.31 -26.15 14.33
CA MET A 91 25.25 -27.60 14.45
C MET A 91 24.06 -28.12 13.64
N VAL A 92 24.29 -28.98 12.66
CA VAL A 92 23.23 -29.83 12.09
C VAL A 92 22.97 -30.98 13.07
N VAL A 93 21.70 -31.29 13.33
CA VAL A 93 21.25 -32.50 14.02
C VAL A 93 20.20 -33.20 13.14
N SER A 94 20.50 -34.42 12.69
CA SER A 94 19.76 -35.15 11.65
C SER A 94 20.37 -36.54 11.48
N ALA A 95 19.57 -37.57 11.20
CA ALA A 95 20.06 -38.89 10.75
C ALA A 95 20.79 -38.84 9.38
N SER A 96 20.79 -37.68 8.73
CA SER A 96 21.55 -37.34 7.52
C SER A 96 22.10 -35.90 7.68
N PRO A 97 23.23 -35.71 8.38
CA PRO A 97 23.66 -34.37 8.78
C PRO A 97 24.47 -33.64 7.70
N TYR A 98 25.40 -34.33 7.04
CA TYR A 98 26.37 -33.73 6.12
C TYR A 98 25.73 -33.13 4.85
N GLU A 99 24.77 -33.84 4.25
CA GLU A 99 24.14 -33.45 2.98
C GLU A 99 22.61 -33.32 3.11
N HIS A 100 22.00 -32.56 2.19
CA HIS A 100 20.54 -32.48 2.03
C HIS A 100 20.02 -33.78 1.41
N MET A 101 19.01 -34.38 2.05
CA MET A 101 18.33 -35.56 1.53
C MET A 101 17.05 -35.14 0.81
N ILE A 102 16.87 -35.60 -0.42
CA ILE A 102 15.71 -35.21 -1.24
C ILE A 102 14.40 -35.57 -0.52
N GLY A 103 13.50 -34.59 -0.39
CA GLY A 103 12.23 -34.68 0.33
C GLY A 103 12.29 -34.35 1.83
N LYS A 104 13.47 -34.21 2.43
CA LYS A 104 13.68 -33.96 3.86
C LYS A 104 13.82 -32.45 4.15
N PRO A 105 12.85 -31.77 4.79
CA PRO A 105 12.93 -30.33 4.99
C PRO A 105 14.09 -29.90 5.92
N ASP A 106 14.84 -28.89 5.51
CA ASP A 106 15.75 -28.13 6.37
C ASP A 106 14.94 -27.14 7.26
N VAL A 107 15.26 -27.09 8.55
CA VAL A 107 14.70 -26.12 9.51
C VAL A 107 15.82 -25.54 10.38
N LYS A 108 15.61 -24.38 11.02
CA LYS A 108 16.63 -23.82 11.92
C LYS A 108 16.12 -23.18 13.21
N TYR A 109 17.01 -23.08 14.19
CA TYR A 109 16.90 -22.12 15.28
C TYR A 109 18.15 -21.25 15.35
N VAL A 110 17.95 -19.96 15.57
CA VAL A 110 19.00 -18.98 15.81
C VAL A 110 18.79 -18.36 17.18
N ALA A 111 19.84 -18.30 18.00
CA ALA A 111 19.78 -17.71 19.33
C ALA A 111 20.81 -16.59 19.51
N ASN A 112 20.55 -15.73 20.50
CA ASN A 112 21.53 -14.76 21.01
C ASN A 112 22.03 -13.80 19.90
N ILE A 113 21.13 -13.40 18.98
CA ILE A 113 21.31 -12.30 18.02
C ILE A 113 21.47 -10.95 18.73
N HIS A 114 20.88 -10.81 19.91
CA HIS A 114 21.33 -9.87 20.93
C HIS A 114 22.19 -10.63 21.94
N GLY A 115 23.46 -10.23 22.11
CA GLY A 115 24.43 -11.00 22.90
C GLY A 115 24.11 -11.08 24.39
N ASN A 116 23.33 -10.12 24.92
CA ASN A 116 22.87 -10.09 26.32
C ASN A 116 21.60 -10.91 26.59
N GLU A 117 20.94 -11.44 25.56
CA GLU A 117 19.75 -12.26 25.66
C GLU A 117 20.21 -13.73 25.58
N VAL A 118 20.66 -14.26 26.73
CA VAL A 118 21.55 -15.44 26.78
C VAL A 118 20.84 -16.76 26.98
N VAL A 119 19.61 -16.79 27.49
CA VAL A 119 18.90 -18.05 27.80
C VAL A 119 18.76 -18.93 26.55
N GLY A 120 18.47 -18.34 25.39
CA GLY A 120 18.36 -19.07 24.12
C GLY A 120 19.64 -19.77 23.68
N ARG A 121 20.83 -19.21 24.00
CA ARG A 121 22.13 -19.81 23.68
C ARG A 121 22.26 -21.17 24.36
N GLU A 122 22.10 -21.19 25.68
CA GLU A 122 22.21 -22.41 26.47
C GLU A 122 21.08 -23.39 26.14
N LEU A 123 19.84 -22.93 25.91
CA LEU A 123 18.74 -23.81 25.51
C LEU A 123 19.02 -24.55 24.18
N LEU A 124 19.71 -23.93 23.22
CA LEU A 124 20.10 -24.64 21.99
C LEU A 124 21.24 -25.65 22.24
N LEU A 125 22.14 -25.41 23.19
CA LEU A 125 23.15 -26.41 23.58
C LEU A 125 22.52 -27.64 24.26
N HIS A 126 21.54 -27.44 25.16
CA HIS A 126 20.77 -28.53 25.75
C HIS A 126 19.83 -29.21 24.74
N LEU A 127 19.30 -28.49 23.74
CA LEU A 127 18.53 -29.08 22.65
C LEU A 127 19.39 -30.02 21.79
N ILE A 128 20.63 -29.62 21.46
CA ILE A 128 21.61 -30.50 20.79
C ILE A 128 21.83 -31.78 21.60
N GLN A 129 22.12 -31.66 22.90
CA GLN A 129 22.32 -32.82 23.79
C GLN A 129 21.10 -33.74 23.82
N TYR A 130 19.90 -33.17 23.93
CA TYR A 130 18.65 -33.91 24.05
C TYR A 130 18.27 -34.65 22.76
N LEU A 131 18.41 -34.01 21.59
CA LEU A 131 18.16 -34.64 20.29
C LEU A 131 19.15 -35.79 20.05
N VAL A 132 20.44 -35.48 20.19
CA VAL A 132 21.55 -36.33 20.63
C VAL A 132 21.24 -37.72 21.19
N THR A 133 20.83 -37.65 22.45
CA THR A 133 20.72 -38.76 23.38
C THR A 133 19.36 -39.46 23.30
N SER A 134 18.32 -38.77 22.82
CA SER A 134 16.97 -39.33 22.70
C SER A 134 16.74 -40.09 21.39
N TYR A 135 17.62 -40.00 20.39
CA TYR A 135 17.41 -40.60 19.05
C TYR A 135 17.11 -42.11 19.03
N GLU A 136 17.68 -42.89 19.96
CA GLU A 136 17.43 -44.34 20.05
C GLU A 136 16.44 -44.74 21.17
N SER A 137 15.90 -43.77 21.92
CA SER A 137 15.05 -44.02 23.10
C SER A 137 13.67 -43.35 23.04
N ASP A 138 13.52 -42.24 22.31
CA ASP A 138 12.25 -41.57 22.06
C ASP A 138 11.89 -41.67 20.56
N SER A 139 10.84 -42.43 20.26
CA SER A 139 10.37 -42.66 18.89
C SER A 139 9.93 -41.39 18.15
N TYR A 140 9.50 -40.35 18.87
CA TYR A 140 9.14 -39.06 18.28
C TYR A 140 10.39 -38.26 17.89
N ILE A 141 11.42 -38.28 18.74
CA ILE A 141 12.72 -37.66 18.40
C ILE A 141 13.41 -38.43 17.28
N LYS A 142 13.33 -39.77 17.29
CA LYS A 142 13.80 -40.60 16.18
C LYS A 142 13.16 -40.21 14.86
N TRP A 143 11.82 -40.21 14.82
CA TRP A 143 11.05 -39.77 13.65
C TRP A 143 11.44 -38.34 13.20
N LEU A 144 11.60 -37.41 14.15
CA LEU A 144 11.96 -36.02 13.83
C LEU A 144 13.37 -35.89 13.22
N LEU A 145 14.37 -36.65 13.70
CA LEU A 145 15.72 -36.61 13.13
C LEU A 145 15.87 -37.45 11.84
N ASP A 146 15.04 -38.48 11.68
CA ASP A 146 14.94 -39.25 10.44
C ASP A 146 14.32 -38.38 9.32
N ASN A 147 13.29 -37.58 9.63
CA ASN A 147 12.48 -36.84 8.65
C ASN A 147 12.75 -35.32 8.58
N THR A 148 13.54 -34.72 9.48
CA THR A 148 13.89 -33.29 9.45
C THR A 148 15.40 -33.10 9.53
N ARG A 149 15.94 -32.08 8.84
CA ARG A 149 17.35 -31.66 8.98
C ARG A 149 17.41 -30.36 9.78
N ILE A 150 17.83 -30.44 11.03
CA ILE A 150 17.70 -29.35 12.02
C ILE A 150 19.03 -28.61 12.16
N HIS A 151 19.06 -27.31 11.87
CA HIS A 151 20.24 -26.47 12.04
C HIS A 151 20.11 -25.58 13.28
N LEU A 152 21.03 -25.72 14.23
CA LEU A 152 20.99 -25.01 15.51
C LEU A 152 22.20 -24.06 15.61
N MET A 153 21.93 -22.75 15.70
CA MET A 153 22.93 -21.69 15.84
C MET A 153 22.84 -21.05 17.24
N PRO A 154 23.64 -21.49 18.23
CA PRO A 154 23.50 -21.04 19.62
C PRO A 154 23.86 -19.56 19.85
N SER A 155 24.64 -18.94 18.96
CA SER A 155 25.24 -17.64 19.21
C SER A 155 25.51 -16.84 17.94
N MET A 156 24.53 -16.05 17.50
CA MET A 156 24.74 -15.09 16.40
C MET A 156 25.54 -13.84 16.83
N ASN A 157 25.50 -13.42 18.09
CA ASN A 157 26.27 -12.29 18.62
C ASN A 157 27.21 -12.69 19.78
N PRO A 158 28.25 -13.52 19.53
CA PRO A 158 29.21 -13.95 20.56
C PRO A 158 30.03 -12.78 21.14
N ASP A 159 30.11 -11.66 20.40
CA ASP A 159 30.83 -10.45 20.82
C ASP A 159 30.07 -9.70 21.91
N GLY A 160 28.78 -9.45 21.69
CA GLY A 160 27.89 -8.87 22.68
C GLY A 160 27.81 -9.73 23.94
N TYR A 161 27.73 -11.06 23.77
CA TYR A 161 27.74 -12.02 24.88
C TYR A 161 28.96 -11.85 25.80
N SER A 162 30.17 -11.68 25.23
CA SER A 162 31.42 -11.59 26.00
C SER A 162 31.49 -10.40 26.97
N ILE A 163 30.70 -9.34 26.73
CA ILE A 163 30.63 -8.15 27.59
C ILE A 163 29.40 -8.10 28.51
N SER A 164 28.44 -9.01 28.35
CA SER A 164 27.28 -9.17 29.25
C SER A 164 27.65 -9.88 30.56
N ARG A 165 26.79 -9.80 31.58
CA ARG A 165 27.06 -10.31 32.94
C ARG A 165 25.81 -10.92 33.57
N GLU A 166 26.02 -11.94 34.39
CA GLU A 166 24.98 -12.65 35.13
C GLU A 166 24.16 -11.75 36.05
N GLY A 167 22.86 -12.04 36.18
CA GLY A 167 21.89 -11.28 36.96
C GLY A 167 21.39 -9.98 36.30
N GLN A 168 21.94 -9.57 35.15
CA GLN A 168 21.54 -8.32 34.49
C GLN A 168 20.29 -8.49 33.60
N CYS A 169 19.12 -8.61 34.22
CA CYS A 169 17.85 -8.84 33.51
C CYS A 169 17.48 -7.77 32.48
N ASP A 170 17.70 -6.49 32.77
CA ASP A 170 17.15 -5.38 31.98
C ASP A 170 18.20 -4.56 31.21
N THR A 171 19.46 -4.99 31.25
CA THR A 171 20.58 -4.24 30.65
C THR A 171 20.49 -4.11 29.13
N ILE A 172 21.18 -3.11 28.58
CA ILE A 172 21.51 -3.01 27.15
C ILE A 172 22.97 -3.42 26.84
N LEU A 173 23.79 -3.66 27.87
CA LEU A 173 25.20 -4.01 27.72
C LEU A 173 25.35 -5.40 27.07
N GLY A 174 25.91 -5.41 25.85
CA GLY A 174 26.05 -6.62 25.04
C GLY A 174 24.87 -6.93 24.11
N ARG A 175 23.84 -6.07 24.04
CA ARG A 175 22.75 -6.25 23.06
C ARG A 175 23.24 -6.17 21.62
N ALA A 176 24.07 -5.17 21.33
CA ALA A 176 24.67 -4.95 20.01
C ALA A 176 25.94 -5.79 19.81
N ASN A 177 26.42 -5.91 18.55
CA ASN A 177 27.74 -6.49 18.27
C ASN A 177 28.89 -5.55 18.71
N ALA A 178 30.15 -5.96 18.53
CA ALA A 178 31.30 -5.13 18.93
C ALA A 178 31.41 -3.79 18.16
N ARG A 179 30.75 -3.62 17.00
CA ARG A 179 30.60 -2.33 16.28
C ARG A 179 29.42 -1.49 16.77
N ARG A 180 28.71 -1.93 17.82
CA ARG A 180 27.52 -1.30 18.41
C ARG A 180 26.29 -1.29 17.49
N TYR A 181 26.19 -2.22 16.54
CA TYR A 181 24.99 -2.44 15.74
C TYR A 181 24.06 -3.48 16.38
N ASP A 182 22.77 -3.16 16.47
CA ASP A 182 21.70 -4.13 16.74
C ASP A 182 21.50 -4.99 15.48
N LEU A 183 21.83 -6.28 15.58
CA LEU A 183 21.82 -7.21 14.45
C LEU A 183 20.40 -7.51 13.96
N ASN A 184 19.41 -7.57 14.86
CA ASN A 184 17.99 -7.74 14.49
C ASN A 184 17.36 -6.42 14.03
N ARG A 185 18.15 -5.54 13.40
CA ARG A 185 17.74 -4.32 12.69
C ARG A 185 18.55 -4.10 11.42
N ASN A 186 19.25 -5.12 10.92
CA ASN A 186 20.28 -5.01 9.88
C ASN A 186 20.10 -6.03 8.72
N PHE A 187 18.93 -6.66 8.64
CA PHE A 187 18.46 -7.36 7.46
C PHE A 187 17.74 -6.40 6.48
N PRO A 188 17.58 -6.76 5.20
CA PRO A 188 16.64 -6.10 4.31
C PRO A 188 15.24 -6.01 4.93
N ASP A 189 14.49 -4.99 4.55
CA ASP A 189 13.14 -4.72 5.05
C ASP A 189 12.21 -4.45 3.86
N PHE A 190 11.02 -5.03 3.90
CA PHE A 190 10.07 -5.03 2.78
C PHE A 190 9.31 -3.72 2.63
N PHE A 191 9.20 -2.95 3.71
CA PHE A 191 8.39 -1.74 3.79
C PHE A 191 9.23 -0.46 3.72
N LYS A 192 10.50 -0.54 4.11
CA LYS A 192 11.46 0.57 4.23
C LYS A 192 12.82 0.13 3.67
N ALA A 193 13.49 0.97 2.90
CA ALA A 193 14.89 0.70 2.55
C ALA A 193 15.78 0.76 3.80
N ASN A 194 16.31 -0.38 4.26
CA ASN A 194 17.24 -0.41 5.39
C ASN A 194 18.64 0.06 4.95
N THR A 195 19.05 1.24 5.41
CA THR A 195 20.32 1.89 5.04
C THR A 195 21.46 1.65 6.05
N LYS A 196 21.26 0.81 7.07
CA LYS A 196 22.32 0.53 8.05
C LYS A 196 23.47 -0.26 7.43
N GLN A 197 24.70 0.09 7.82
CA GLN A 197 25.92 -0.61 7.39
C GLN A 197 25.82 -2.13 7.65
N PRO A 198 26.03 -3.00 6.63
CA PRO A 198 26.19 -4.44 6.80
C PRO A 198 27.17 -4.83 7.91
N GLN A 199 26.81 -5.83 8.70
CA GLN A 199 27.66 -6.41 9.75
C GLN A 199 28.09 -7.83 9.34
N PRO A 200 29.30 -8.30 9.71
CA PRO A 200 29.77 -9.61 9.29
C PRO A 200 28.86 -10.74 9.83
N GLU A 201 28.25 -10.56 11.00
CA GLU A 201 27.30 -11.52 11.57
C GLU A 201 26.01 -11.66 10.74
N THR A 202 25.50 -10.56 10.18
CA THR A 202 24.24 -10.56 9.40
C THR A 202 24.43 -10.91 7.95
N GLU A 203 25.57 -10.57 7.33
CA GLU A 203 25.88 -11.05 5.98
C GLU A 203 26.12 -12.57 5.97
N ALA A 204 26.83 -13.12 6.97
CA ALA A 204 26.99 -14.56 7.15
C ALA A 204 25.63 -15.30 7.23
N VAL A 205 24.66 -14.75 7.96
CA VAL A 205 23.30 -15.33 8.06
C VAL A 205 22.51 -15.16 6.75
N LYS A 206 22.63 -14.03 6.03
CA LYS A 206 21.98 -13.86 4.71
C LYS A 206 22.50 -14.86 3.68
N GLU A 207 23.83 -15.02 3.61
CA GLU A 207 24.50 -15.97 2.72
C GLU A 207 24.16 -17.42 3.10
N TRP A 208 24.03 -17.72 4.39
CA TRP A 208 23.60 -19.03 4.85
C TRP A 208 22.15 -19.33 4.46
N ILE A 209 21.22 -18.38 4.64
CA ILE A 209 19.82 -18.54 4.23
C ILE A 209 19.69 -18.67 2.71
N SER A 210 20.50 -17.94 1.91
CA SER A 210 20.44 -18.07 0.44
C SER A 210 21.09 -19.36 -0.10
N LYS A 211 21.74 -20.18 0.75
CA LYS A 211 22.35 -21.46 0.36
C LYS A 211 21.54 -22.68 0.78
N ILE A 212 20.60 -22.55 1.72
CA ILE A 212 19.81 -23.64 2.27
C ILE A 212 18.34 -23.23 2.37
N GLN A 213 17.47 -23.96 1.69
CA GLN A 213 16.04 -23.65 1.60
C GLN A 213 15.29 -24.08 2.87
N PHE A 214 15.41 -23.26 3.91
CA PHE A 214 14.72 -23.47 5.18
C PHE A 214 13.20 -23.36 5.03
N VAL A 215 12.47 -24.37 5.51
CA VAL A 215 10.99 -24.37 5.53
C VAL A 215 10.47 -23.60 6.74
N LEU A 216 11.10 -23.82 7.89
CA LEU A 216 10.70 -23.27 9.19
C LEU A 216 11.92 -22.74 9.95
N SER A 217 11.74 -21.66 10.71
CA SER A 217 12.78 -21.05 11.54
C SER A 217 12.24 -20.47 12.84
N GLY A 218 13.10 -20.24 13.83
CA GLY A 218 12.77 -19.44 15.01
C GLY A 218 13.97 -18.65 15.53
N SER A 219 13.75 -17.40 15.91
CA SER A 219 14.75 -16.54 16.57
C SER A 219 14.50 -16.50 18.08
N LEU A 220 15.44 -16.98 18.91
CA LEU A 220 15.30 -17.06 20.36
C LEU A 220 15.82 -15.79 21.04
N HIS A 221 14.94 -15.14 21.80
CA HIS A 221 15.10 -13.82 22.41
C HIS A 221 14.75 -13.80 23.91
N GLY A 222 15.07 -12.69 24.59
CA GLY A 222 14.78 -12.50 26.01
C GLY A 222 14.51 -11.05 26.42
N GLY A 223 13.85 -10.90 27.56
CA GLY A 223 13.29 -9.65 28.09
C GLY A 223 11.76 -9.62 28.07
N ALA A 224 11.12 -10.56 27.39
CA ALA A 224 9.67 -10.76 27.37
C ALA A 224 9.29 -12.26 27.44
N LEU A 225 8.00 -12.56 27.30
CA LEU A 225 7.46 -13.92 27.31
C LEU A 225 6.27 -14.00 26.34
N VAL A 226 6.56 -14.14 25.05
CA VAL A 226 5.58 -14.10 23.96
C VAL A 226 6.16 -14.73 22.68
N ALA A 227 5.32 -15.40 21.89
CA ALA A 227 5.65 -15.76 20.51
C ALA A 227 5.19 -14.61 19.57
N SER A 228 6.15 -13.83 19.09
CA SER A 228 5.93 -12.73 18.15
C SER A 228 6.02 -13.24 16.70
N TYR A 229 5.07 -12.87 15.84
CA TYR A 229 4.96 -13.38 14.47
C TYR A 229 4.82 -12.28 13.40
N PRO A 230 5.15 -12.56 12.13
CA PRO A 230 5.18 -11.58 11.04
C PRO A 230 3.90 -10.78 10.80
N PHE A 231 4.00 -9.55 10.28
CA PHE A 231 5.24 -8.80 10.04
C PHE A 231 5.72 -8.04 11.28
N ASP A 232 7.02 -7.87 11.40
CA ASP A 232 7.71 -7.05 12.39
C ASP A 232 7.58 -5.54 12.10
N ASN A 233 7.43 -5.16 10.82
CA ASN A 233 7.28 -3.76 10.41
C ASN A 233 5.93 -3.47 9.74
N THR A 234 5.55 -2.19 9.73
CA THR A 234 4.40 -1.69 8.94
C THR A 234 4.85 -1.04 7.63
N PRO A 235 3.99 -1.02 6.59
CA PRO A 235 4.15 -0.13 5.45
C PRO A 235 4.42 1.31 5.91
N SER A 236 5.52 1.92 5.48
CA SER A 236 5.68 3.37 5.55
C SER A 236 4.79 4.05 4.52
N SER A 237 3.48 4.00 4.77
CA SER A 237 2.64 5.11 4.32
C SER A 237 3.17 6.38 4.99
N MET A 238 3.20 7.49 4.25
CA MET A 238 3.61 8.83 4.72
C MET A 238 2.64 9.42 5.78
N PHE A 239 1.85 8.54 6.41
CA PHE A 239 0.48 8.75 6.85
C PHE A 239 0.06 7.88 8.05
N GLN A 240 0.89 6.92 8.49
CA GLN A 240 0.73 6.28 9.81
C GLN A 240 1.61 6.97 10.86
N SER A 241 1.02 7.27 12.01
CA SER A 241 1.74 7.45 13.29
C SER A 241 2.02 6.06 13.89
N TYR A 242 2.90 5.99 14.89
CA TYR A 242 3.07 4.75 15.65
C TYR A 242 1.77 4.43 16.41
N ALA A 243 1.04 3.43 15.93
CA ALA A 243 -0.10 2.83 16.59
C ALA A 243 0.11 1.31 16.57
N HIS A 244 -0.32 0.63 17.64
CA HIS A 244 -0.14 -0.81 17.87
C HIS A 244 -1.09 -1.66 17.00
N SER A 245 -1.01 -1.47 15.68
CA SER A 245 -1.86 -2.13 14.67
C SER A 245 -1.10 -3.28 14.02
N PRO A 246 -1.70 -4.48 13.87
CA PRO A 246 -1.01 -5.63 13.30
C PRO A 246 -0.73 -5.45 11.81
N SER A 247 0.48 -5.81 11.40
CA SER A 247 0.91 -5.84 10.00
C SER A 247 0.73 -7.27 9.48
N ILE A 248 -0.39 -7.51 8.82
CA ILE A 248 -0.88 -8.86 8.48
C ILE A 248 -0.05 -9.47 7.33
N ALA A 249 0.54 -10.64 7.56
CA ALA A 249 1.22 -11.44 6.55
C ALA A 249 0.22 -12.20 5.64
N PRO A 250 0.55 -12.47 4.37
CA PRO A 250 -0.29 -13.31 3.49
C PRO A 250 -0.55 -14.75 4.00
N ASP A 251 0.24 -15.21 4.97
CA ASP A 251 0.09 -16.49 5.69
C ASP A 251 -0.17 -16.28 7.20
N ASP A 252 -0.83 -15.18 7.60
CA ASP A 252 -1.17 -14.84 9.01
C ASP A 252 -1.85 -16.00 9.77
N ASP A 253 -2.66 -16.79 9.08
CA ASP A 253 -3.33 -17.97 9.64
C ASP A 253 -2.31 -19.03 10.11
N VAL A 254 -1.32 -19.33 9.27
CA VAL A 254 -0.25 -20.28 9.57
C VAL A 254 0.71 -19.68 10.59
N PHE A 255 1.07 -18.40 10.49
CA PHE A 255 1.96 -17.76 11.47
C PHE A 255 1.36 -17.71 12.88
N ARG A 256 0.06 -17.46 13.00
CA ARG A 256 -0.65 -17.51 14.28
C ARG A 256 -0.77 -18.92 14.82
N HIS A 257 -0.99 -19.91 13.95
CA HIS A 257 -0.91 -21.33 14.34
C HIS A 257 0.48 -21.70 14.87
N LEU A 258 1.55 -21.36 14.15
CA LEU A 258 2.95 -21.59 14.56
C LEU A 258 3.28 -20.94 15.92
N ALA A 259 2.85 -19.69 16.12
CA ALA A 259 2.97 -18.98 17.39
C ALA A 259 2.17 -19.65 18.53
N LEU A 260 0.96 -20.13 18.26
CA LEU A 260 0.14 -20.88 19.21
C LEU A 260 0.72 -22.26 19.53
N VAL A 261 1.32 -22.96 18.57
CA VAL A 261 2.01 -24.25 18.81
C VAL A 261 3.14 -24.07 19.82
N TYR A 262 3.97 -23.03 19.69
CA TYR A 262 5.00 -22.74 20.67
C TYR A 262 4.40 -22.34 22.03
N SER A 263 3.47 -21.38 22.03
CA SER A 263 2.90 -20.80 23.25
C SER A 263 2.09 -21.79 24.10
N ASN A 264 1.31 -22.67 23.46
CA ASN A 264 0.47 -23.66 24.14
C ASN A 264 1.27 -24.83 24.72
N ASN A 265 2.40 -25.19 24.10
CA ASN A 265 3.32 -26.21 24.64
C ASN A 265 4.27 -25.66 25.71
N HIS A 266 4.34 -24.34 25.88
CA HIS A 266 5.22 -23.69 26.85
C HIS A 266 4.52 -23.60 28.20
N ALA A 267 5.19 -24.01 29.29
CA ALA A 267 4.58 -24.20 30.61
C ALA A 267 3.81 -22.98 31.16
N LYS A 268 4.13 -21.77 30.68
CA LYS A 268 3.55 -20.49 31.14
C LYS A 268 3.19 -19.46 30.05
N MET A 269 3.50 -19.67 28.76
CA MET A 269 3.39 -18.59 27.76
C MET A 269 1.93 -18.35 27.36
N SER A 270 1.17 -19.41 27.08
CA SER A 270 -0.28 -19.38 26.77
C SER A 270 -1.14 -18.65 27.80
N ARG A 271 -0.67 -18.51 29.04
CA ARG A 271 -1.32 -17.70 30.09
C ARG A 271 -1.33 -16.20 29.75
N GLY A 272 -0.42 -15.74 28.88
CA GLY A 272 -0.31 -14.37 28.41
C GLY A 272 0.29 -13.36 29.39
N VAL A 273 0.80 -13.83 30.53
CA VAL A 273 1.25 -12.95 31.62
C VAL A 273 2.59 -12.29 31.25
N SER A 274 2.52 -10.99 30.96
CA SER A 274 3.66 -10.17 30.57
C SER A 274 4.66 -9.99 31.73
N CYS A 275 5.95 -9.92 31.39
CA CYS A 275 7.05 -9.90 32.36
C CYS A 275 7.14 -8.66 33.26
N ARG A 276 6.41 -7.59 32.92
CA ARG A 276 6.25 -6.37 33.71
C ARG A 276 4.79 -5.99 33.73
N SER A 277 4.29 -5.50 34.87
CA SER A 277 2.89 -5.09 35.07
C SER A 277 2.43 -3.92 34.20
N GLU A 278 3.38 -3.15 33.66
CA GLU A 278 3.14 -2.00 32.78
C GLU A 278 2.87 -2.42 31.32
N ILE A 279 3.24 -3.65 30.94
CA ILE A 279 3.09 -4.15 29.56
C ILE A 279 1.73 -4.86 29.46
N PRO A 280 0.87 -4.52 28.47
CA PRO A 280 -0.39 -5.21 28.23
C PRO A 280 -0.24 -6.73 28.11
N ARG A 281 -1.28 -7.48 28.51
CA ARG A 281 -1.30 -8.94 28.48
C ARG A 281 -1.27 -9.44 27.03
N PHE A 282 -0.34 -10.33 26.69
CA PHE A 282 -0.29 -10.98 25.38
C PHE A 282 -1.38 -12.06 25.31
N GLU A 283 -2.48 -11.85 24.58
CA GLU A 283 -3.56 -12.84 24.52
C GLU A 283 -3.04 -14.18 23.97
N LYS A 284 -3.31 -15.29 24.67
CA LYS A 284 -2.81 -16.64 24.35
C LYS A 284 -1.28 -16.71 24.22
N GLY A 285 -0.53 -15.74 24.76
CA GLY A 285 0.93 -15.70 24.70
C GLY A 285 1.52 -15.41 23.31
N ILE A 286 0.74 -14.83 22.40
CA ILE A 286 1.19 -14.47 21.04
C ILE A 286 1.03 -12.97 20.77
N THR A 287 1.79 -12.45 19.80
CA THR A 287 1.58 -11.09 19.25
C THR A 287 2.04 -11.00 17.80
N ASN A 288 1.42 -10.13 17.01
CA ASN A 288 2.05 -9.67 15.76
C ASN A 288 3.20 -8.71 16.12
N GLY A 289 4.34 -8.81 15.45
CA GLY A 289 5.54 -8.02 15.76
C GLY A 289 5.30 -6.51 15.66
N ALA A 290 4.77 -6.06 14.52
CA ALA A 290 4.44 -4.66 14.28
C ALA A 290 3.36 -4.11 15.23
N ALA A 291 2.41 -4.94 15.67
CA ALA A 291 1.44 -4.56 16.70
C ALA A 291 2.12 -4.32 18.06
N TRP A 292 3.10 -5.16 18.43
CA TRP A 292 3.82 -5.00 19.69
C TRP A 292 4.74 -3.79 19.66
N TYR A 293 5.68 -3.74 18.71
CA TYR A 293 6.46 -2.54 18.38
C TYR A 293 7.05 -2.64 16.95
N PRO A 294 6.84 -1.65 16.06
CA PRO A 294 7.41 -1.70 14.71
C PRO A 294 8.94 -1.77 14.68
N LEU A 295 9.46 -2.79 14.00
CA LEU A 295 10.87 -3.17 13.94
C LEU A 295 11.33 -3.16 12.48
N THR A 296 12.25 -2.26 12.13
CA THR A 296 12.80 -2.20 10.75
C THR A 296 14.02 -3.10 10.59
N GLY A 297 14.00 -3.97 9.58
CA GLY A 297 15.13 -4.82 9.19
C GLY A 297 15.36 -6.04 10.08
N GLY A 298 14.27 -6.70 10.48
CA GLY A 298 14.29 -7.94 11.27
C GLY A 298 14.63 -9.17 10.44
N MET A 299 15.23 -10.17 11.09
CA MET A 299 15.56 -11.46 10.47
C MET A 299 14.29 -12.25 10.06
N GLN A 300 13.23 -12.09 10.85
CA GLN A 300 11.96 -12.80 10.73
C GLN A 300 11.25 -12.50 9.40
N ASP A 301 11.00 -11.22 9.11
CA ASP A 301 10.39 -10.77 7.86
C ASP A 301 11.28 -11.07 6.64
N TYR A 302 12.61 -11.06 6.82
CA TYR A 302 13.56 -11.38 5.74
C TYR A 302 13.49 -12.85 5.30
N ASN A 303 13.50 -13.79 6.25
CA ASN A 303 13.36 -15.23 5.98
C ASN A 303 12.11 -15.53 5.15
N TYR A 304 10.97 -14.97 5.56
CA TYR A 304 9.68 -15.25 4.96
C TYR A 304 9.53 -14.66 3.56
N LEU A 305 9.93 -13.40 3.34
CA LEU A 305 9.66 -12.69 2.09
C LEU A 305 10.70 -12.89 0.99
N TRP A 306 11.97 -13.18 1.33
CA TRP A 306 13.00 -13.44 0.32
C TRP A 306 13.17 -14.93 0.01
N HIS A 307 12.89 -15.81 0.98
CA HIS A 307 13.22 -17.24 0.88
C HIS A 307 12.04 -18.18 1.19
N GLY A 308 10.85 -17.64 1.50
CA GLY A 308 9.64 -18.42 1.81
C GLY A 308 9.64 -19.09 3.19
N CYS A 309 10.76 -19.01 3.94
CA CYS A 309 10.98 -19.64 5.24
C CYS A 309 10.08 -19.03 6.32
N MET A 310 9.23 -19.83 6.96
CA MET A 310 8.38 -19.33 8.03
C MET A 310 9.17 -19.17 9.33
N GLU A 311 9.58 -17.94 9.65
CA GLU A 311 10.25 -17.58 10.90
C GLU A 311 9.29 -16.87 11.86
N ILE A 312 9.38 -17.19 13.16
CA ILE A 312 8.77 -16.38 14.24
C ILE A 312 9.82 -16.06 15.33
N THR A 313 9.57 -14.97 16.06
CA THR A 313 10.40 -14.49 17.16
C THR A 313 9.89 -15.04 18.49
N LEU A 314 10.76 -15.72 19.22
CA LEU A 314 10.44 -16.47 20.44
C LEU A 314 11.08 -15.76 21.65
N GLU A 315 10.30 -14.93 22.35
CA GLU A 315 10.70 -14.33 23.62
C GLU A 315 10.48 -15.35 24.74
N ILE A 316 11.56 -16.00 25.21
CA ILE A 316 11.48 -17.21 26.05
C ILE A 316 11.80 -16.98 27.53
N SER A 317 12.33 -15.81 27.91
CA SER A 317 12.71 -15.50 29.29
C SER A 317 12.47 -14.03 29.65
N CYS A 318 11.80 -13.79 30.79
CA CYS A 318 11.56 -12.44 31.30
C CYS A 318 12.85 -11.70 31.68
N CYS A 319 13.82 -12.43 32.25
CA CYS A 319 15.16 -11.93 32.48
C CYS A 319 16.03 -12.25 31.26
N LYS A 320 16.81 -11.28 30.77
CA LYS A 320 17.73 -11.49 29.62
C LYS A 320 18.93 -12.36 29.99
N TYR A 321 19.44 -12.17 31.21
CA TYR A 321 20.58 -12.89 31.77
C TYR A 321 20.30 -13.26 33.24
N PRO A 322 19.45 -14.28 33.49
CA PRO A 322 19.12 -14.74 34.84
C PRO A 322 20.32 -15.41 35.53
N PRO A 323 20.26 -15.63 36.85
CA PRO A 323 21.18 -16.52 37.53
C PRO A 323 21.21 -17.92 36.90
N ALA A 324 22.38 -18.55 36.81
CA ALA A 324 22.58 -19.83 36.12
C ALA A 324 21.68 -20.96 36.66
N HIS A 325 21.39 -20.93 37.97
CA HIS A 325 20.51 -21.92 38.61
C HIS A 325 19.05 -21.91 38.10
N GLU A 326 18.61 -20.86 37.38
CA GLU A 326 17.30 -20.88 36.71
C GLU A 326 17.33 -21.59 35.34
N LEU A 327 18.49 -21.84 34.71
CA LEU A 327 18.57 -22.38 33.34
C LEU A 327 17.86 -23.72 33.19
N ALA A 328 17.98 -24.62 34.18
CA ALA A 328 17.27 -25.89 34.22
C ALA A 328 15.74 -25.73 34.15
N LYS A 329 15.21 -24.64 34.74
CA LYS A 329 13.78 -24.30 34.72
C LYS A 329 13.37 -23.66 33.40
N TYR A 330 14.19 -22.79 32.80
CA TYR A 330 13.92 -22.26 31.45
C TYR A 330 13.92 -23.38 30.40
N TRP A 331 14.81 -24.37 30.54
CA TRP A 331 14.79 -25.59 29.72
C TRP A 331 13.51 -26.40 29.91
N GLN A 332 13.10 -26.66 31.16
CA GLN A 332 11.82 -27.35 31.44
C GLN A 332 10.60 -26.60 30.88
N ASP A 333 10.56 -25.27 31.01
CA ASP A 333 9.47 -24.42 30.50
C ASP A 333 9.35 -24.47 28.95
N ASN A 334 10.48 -24.61 28.23
CA ASN A 334 10.57 -24.48 26.76
C ASN A 334 10.75 -25.78 25.97
N ARG A 335 11.30 -26.85 26.54
CA ARG A 335 11.73 -28.07 25.80
C ARG A 335 10.63 -28.61 24.88
N GLN A 336 9.41 -28.73 25.39
CA GLN A 336 8.28 -29.28 24.61
C GLN A 336 7.89 -28.36 23.44
N SER A 337 7.91 -27.03 23.64
CA SER A 337 7.64 -26.05 22.58
C SER A 337 8.65 -26.13 21.45
N LEU A 338 9.95 -26.21 21.78
CA LEU A 338 11.02 -26.33 20.78
C LEU A 338 10.81 -27.59 19.92
N ILE A 339 10.57 -28.73 20.56
CA ILE A 339 10.35 -30.02 19.87
C ILE A 339 9.07 -30.04 19.04
N LYS A 340 7.97 -29.45 19.53
CA LYS A 340 6.69 -29.44 18.81
C LYS A 340 6.66 -28.43 17.66
N TYR A 341 7.30 -27.27 17.82
CA TYR A 341 7.45 -26.30 16.74
C TYR A 341 8.22 -26.87 15.55
N LEU A 342 9.37 -27.53 15.79
CA LEU A 342 10.20 -28.16 14.75
C LEU A 342 9.42 -29.17 13.87
N ALA A 343 8.36 -29.78 14.39
CA ALA A 343 7.55 -30.75 13.65
C ALA A 343 6.53 -30.11 12.68
N GLU A 344 6.19 -28.82 12.83
CA GLU A 344 5.23 -28.14 11.95
C GLU A 344 5.76 -27.94 10.52
N ALA A 345 7.07 -28.16 10.28
CA ALA A 345 7.63 -28.28 8.93
C ALA A 345 7.06 -29.48 8.12
N HIS A 346 6.43 -30.45 8.80
CA HIS A 346 5.74 -31.60 8.19
C HIS A 346 4.23 -31.39 8.00
N ARG A 347 3.73 -30.15 8.10
CA ARG A 347 2.35 -29.77 7.81
C ARG A 347 2.22 -29.17 6.41
N GLY A 348 1.03 -29.25 5.81
CA GLY A 348 0.67 -28.49 4.61
C GLY A 348 0.80 -29.30 3.33
N ALA A 349 1.61 -28.82 2.39
CA ALA A 349 1.91 -29.51 1.14
C ALA A 349 3.41 -29.46 0.81
N HIS A 350 3.91 -30.50 0.15
CA HIS A 350 5.27 -30.56 -0.39
C HIS A 350 5.29 -31.43 -1.64
N GLY A 351 6.35 -31.33 -2.44
CA GLY A 351 6.51 -32.19 -3.61
C GLY A 351 7.51 -31.62 -4.61
N PHE A 352 7.33 -32.00 -5.87
CA PHE A 352 8.30 -31.77 -6.93
C PHE A 352 7.70 -31.06 -8.13
N VAL A 353 8.43 -30.07 -8.67
CA VAL A 353 8.18 -29.50 -9.99
C VAL A 353 9.15 -30.14 -10.99
N MET A 354 8.61 -30.81 -12.00
CA MET A 354 9.34 -31.61 -12.98
C MET A 354 8.94 -31.22 -14.41
N ASP A 355 9.77 -31.50 -15.41
CA ASP A 355 9.41 -31.35 -16.83
C ASP A 355 8.72 -32.59 -17.43
N ASP A 356 8.33 -32.52 -18.71
CA ASP A 356 7.75 -33.63 -19.48
C ASP A 356 8.65 -34.89 -19.56
N SER A 357 9.96 -34.74 -19.31
CA SER A 357 10.95 -35.83 -19.33
C SER A 357 11.30 -36.35 -17.93
N GLY A 358 10.71 -35.77 -16.87
CA GLY A 358 11.01 -36.11 -15.48
C GLY A 358 12.26 -35.46 -14.90
N ASN A 359 12.82 -34.43 -15.54
CA ASN A 359 13.92 -33.64 -14.98
C ASN A 359 13.38 -32.62 -13.96
N PRO A 360 14.10 -32.32 -12.88
CA PRO A 360 13.71 -31.29 -11.91
C PRO A 360 13.78 -29.89 -12.52
N VAL A 361 12.76 -29.07 -12.26
CA VAL A 361 12.76 -27.65 -12.66
C VAL A 361 13.26 -26.80 -11.49
N GLU A 362 14.54 -26.45 -11.52
CA GLU A 362 15.18 -25.53 -10.57
C GLU A 362 14.60 -24.11 -10.68
N SER A 363 14.46 -23.43 -9.54
CA SER A 363 14.01 -22.04 -9.45
C SER A 363 12.65 -21.75 -10.11
N ALA A 364 11.78 -22.76 -10.22
CA ALA A 364 10.39 -22.56 -10.60
C ALA A 364 9.69 -21.71 -9.54
N ALA A 365 9.05 -20.62 -9.97
CA ALA A 365 8.29 -19.73 -9.11
C ALA A 365 6.95 -20.37 -8.74
N ILE A 366 6.73 -20.55 -7.44
CA ILE A 366 5.54 -21.13 -6.82
C ILE A 366 4.82 -20.07 -5.99
N ARG A 367 3.50 -20.00 -6.15
CA ARG A 367 2.61 -19.16 -5.36
C ARG A 367 1.33 -19.91 -4.99
N VAL A 368 0.88 -19.77 -3.73
CA VAL A 368 -0.46 -20.24 -3.34
C VAL A 368 -1.46 -19.15 -3.69
N LYS A 369 -2.47 -19.46 -4.51
CA LYS A 369 -3.43 -18.47 -5.01
C LYS A 369 -4.19 -17.82 -3.86
N GLY A 370 -4.18 -16.49 -3.81
CA GLY A 370 -4.70 -15.70 -2.69
C GLY A 370 -3.68 -15.39 -1.58
N ARG A 371 -2.45 -15.93 -1.64
CA ARG A 371 -1.32 -15.55 -0.78
C ARG A 371 -0.26 -14.82 -1.62
N GLU A 372 -0.10 -13.53 -1.36
CA GLU A 372 0.80 -12.61 -2.09
C GLU A 372 2.30 -12.79 -1.70
N VAL A 373 2.79 -14.04 -1.68
CA VAL A 373 4.22 -14.38 -1.57
C VAL A 373 4.57 -15.46 -2.57
N THR A 374 5.60 -15.21 -3.37
CA THR A 374 6.21 -16.18 -4.29
C THR A 374 7.48 -16.73 -3.65
N TYR A 375 7.66 -18.05 -3.71
CA TYR A 375 8.88 -18.76 -3.33
C TYR A 375 9.31 -19.64 -4.52
N HIS A 376 10.48 -20.28 -4.42
CA HIS A 376 11.08 -21.00 -5.54
C HIS A 376 11.38 -22.46 -5.18
N THR A 377 11.55 -23.32 -6.18
CA THR A 377 12.02 -24.70 -5.99
C THR A 377 13.52 -24.79 -5.75
N THR A 378 13.95 -25.84 -5.06
CA THR A 378 15.37 -26.24 -4.99
C THR A 378 15.90 -26.64 -6.36
N LYS A 379 17.23 -26.83 -6.47
CA LYS A 379 17.89 -27.48 -7.62
C LYS A 379 17.38 -28.90 -7.96
N TYR A 380 16.60 -29.52 -7.07
CA TYR A 380 15.95 -30.81 -7.29
C TYR A 380 14.45 -30.68 -7.56
N GLY A 381 13.96 -29.47 -7.85
CA GLY A 381 12.54 -29.20 -8.09
C GLY A 381 11.67 -29.25 -6.83
N GLU A 382 12.26 -29.41 -5.65
CA GLU A 382 11.51 -29.60 -4.40
C GLU A 382 10.87 -28.29 -3.92
N PHE A 383 9.71 -28.42 -3.27
CA PHE A 383 9.12 -27.36 -2.46
C PHE A 383 8.38 -27.92 -1.25
N TRP A 384 8.25 -27.07 -0.22
CA TRP A 384 7.40 -27.30 0.94
C TRP A 384 6.66 -26.00 1.26
N ARG A 385 5.39 -26.09 1.67
CA ARG A 385 4.62 -24.97 2.20
C ARG A 385 3.72 -25.44 3.35
N ILE A 386 4.02 -24.93 4.54
CA ILE A 386 3.16 -25.11 5.72
C ILE A 386 1.84 -24.38 5.44
N LEU A 387 0.73 -25.12 5.59
CA LEU A 387 -0.64 -24.66 5.33
C LEU A 387 -1.58 -25.30 6.35
N LEU A 388 -2.67 -24.62 6.69
CA LEU A 388 -3.73 -25.19 7.52
C LEU A 388 -4.66 -26.09 6.68
N PRO A 389 -5.52 -26.93 7.28
CA PRO A 389 -6.45 -27.76 6.52
C PRO A 389 -7.42 -26.91 5.68
N GLY A 390 -7.58 -27.22 4.39
CA GLY A 390 -8.36 -26.43 3.46
C GLY A 390 -8.08 -26.74 1.99
N THR A 391 -8.86 -26.12 1.09
CA THR A 391 -8.68 -26.22 -0.37
C THR A 391 -7.85 -25.03 -0.86
N TYR A 392 -6.84 -25.31 -1.68
CA TYR A 392 -5.88 -24.33 -2.19
C TYR A 392 -5.65 -24.55 -3.69
N LYS A 393 -5.09 -23.53 -4.36
CA LYS A 393 -4.55 -23.67 -5.71
C LYS A 393 -3.08 -23.24 -5.73
N LEU A 394 -2.24 -24.06 -6.35
CA LEU A 394 -0.83 -23.77 -6.55
C LEU A 394 -0.63 -23.26 -7.96
N GLU A 395 -0.15 -22.03 -8.10
CA GLU A 395 0.33 -21.47 -9.35
C GLU A 395 1.83 -21.74 -9.45
N VAL A 396 2.26 -22.45 -10.51
CA VAL A 396 3.66 -22.83 -10.73
C VAL A 396 4.10 -22.39 -12.12
N SER A 397 5.25 -21.74 -12.20
CA SER A 397 5.78 -21.19 -13.46
C SER A 397 7.31 -21.19 -13.50
N ALA A 398 7.87 -21.48 -14.68
CA ALA A 398 9.31 -21.43 -14.92
C ALA A 398 9.60 -20.94 -16.35
N GLU A 399 10.79 -20.39 -16.58
CA GLU A 399 11.19 -19.88 -17.89
C GLU A 399 11.38 -21.02 -18.89
N GLY A 400 10.74 -20.92 -20.07
CA GLY A 400 10.72 -21.97 -21.10
C GLY A 400 9.52 -22.92 -21.04
N TYR A 401 8.70 -22.86 -19.98
CA TYR A 401 7.57 -23.76 -19.75
C TYR A 401 6.21 -23.05 -19.84
N LEU A 402 5.14 -23.84 -20.02
CA LEU A 402 3.77 -23.40 -19.85
C LEU A 402 3.40 -23.40 -18.34
N PRO A 403 2.92 -22.28 -17.78
CA PRO A 403 2.55 -22.23 -16.36
C PRO A 403 1.37 -23.15 -16.06
N GLN A 404 1.32 -23.68 -14.84
CA GLN A 404 0.28 -24.58 -14.35
C GLN A 404 -0.44 -24.00 -13.14
N GLU A 405 -1.73 -24.31 -13.03
CA GLU A 405 -2.54 -24.04 -11.84
C GLU A 405 -3.17 -25.36 -11.36
N VAL A 406 -2.72 -25.86 -10.20
CA VAL A 406 -3.15 -27.16 -9.66
C VAL A 406 -3.95 -26.95 -8.38
N GLU A 407 -5.19 -27.45 -8.35
CA GLU A 407 -6.04 -27.43 -7.15
C GLU A 407 -5.72 -28.63 -6.25
N PHE A 408 -5.58 -28.39 -4.96
CA PHE A 408 -5.20 -29.40 -3.97
C PHE A 408 -5.88 -29.16 -2.61
N PHE A 409 -5.90 -30.20 -1.78
CA PHE A 409 -6.53 -30.19 -0.47
C PHE A 409 -5.51 -30.54 0.60
N VAL A 410 -5.35 -29.68 1.59
CA VAL A 410 -4.56 -29.93 2.79
C VAL A 410 -5.47 -30.51 3.87
N ILE A 411 -5.01 -31.57 4.52
CA ILE A 411 -5.69 -32.20 5.66
C ILE A 411 -4.82 -32.12 6.92
N GLU A 412 -5.40 -32.43 8.08
CA GLU A 412 -4.72 -32.27 9.37
C GLU A 412 -3.77 -33.43 9.73
N THR A 413 -4.01 -34.64 9.21
CA THR A 413 -3.39 -35.88 9.67
C THR A 413 -2.01 -36.17 9.08
N HIS A 414 -1.71 -35.65 7.89
CA HIS A 414 -0.42 -35.79 7.21
C HIS A 414 -0.27 -34.68 6.15
N PRO A 415 0.95 -34.33 5.71
CA PRO A 415 1.13 -33.37 4.63
C PRO A 415 0.65 -33.93 3.28
N THR A 416 0.44 -33.03 2.34
CA THR A 416 -0.08 -33.32 1.00
C THR A 416 1.07 -33.43 0.01
N LEU A 417 1.31 -34.62 -0.53
CA LEU A 417 2.26 -34.80 -1.63
C LEU A 417 1.64 -34.22 -2.92
N LEU A 418 2.28 -33.21 -3.49
CA LEU A 418 1.80 -32.46 -4.65
C LEU A 418 2.93 -32.31 -5.68
N ASN A 419 2.93 -33.17 -6.68
CA ASN A 419 3.87 -33.08 -7.81
C ASN A 419 3.21 -32.32 -8.97
N VAL A 420 3.98 -31.48 -9.65
CA VAL A 420 3.51 -30.63 -10.76
C VAL A 420 4.43 -30.80 -11.96
N THR A 421 3.89 -31.27 -13.08
CA THR A 421 4.62 -31.33 -14.35
C THR A 421 4.44 -30.03 -15.12
N LEU A 422 5.54 -29.35 -15.44
CA LEU A 422 5.56 -28.18 -16.30
C LEU A 422 5.83 -28.59 -17.75
N HIS A 423 4.88 -28.29 -18.64
CA HIS A 423 4.98 -28.65 -20.05
C HIS A 423 5.91 -27.72 -20.83
N SER A 424 6.77 -28.27 -21.68
CA SER A 424 7.67 -27.51 -22.56
C SER A 424 6.89 -26.58 -23.51
N ALA A 425 7.24 -25.29 -23.54
CA ALA A 425 6.57 -24.33 -24.42
C ALA A 425 6.98 -24.44 -25.91
N LYS A 426 7.86 -25.39 -26.25
CA LYS A 426 8.34 -25.68 -27.62
C LYS A 426 7.49 -26.74 -28.33
N ASP A 427 7.11 -27.79 -27.59
CA ASP A 427 6.52 -29.01 -28.14
C ASP A 427 5.01 -28.89 -28.41
N TYR A 428 4.42 -27.77 -28.00
CA TYR A 428 3.06 -27.32 -28.36
C TYR A 428 3.11 -26.17 -29.39
N PRO A 429 3.31 -26.45 -30.69
CA PRO A 429 3.09 -25.47 -31.75
C PRO A 429 1.60 -25.06 -31.79
N PRO A 430 1.28 -23.80 -32.17
CA PRO A 430 -0.06 -23.25 -31.96
C PRO A 430 -1.09 -23.71 -33.01
N SER A 431 -1.55 -24.96 -32.88
CA SER A 431 -2.95 -25.27 -33.20
C SER A 431 -3.89 -24.52 -32.25
N GLY A 432 -5.16 -24.34 -32.64
CA GLY A 432 -6.08 -23.46 -31.94
C GLY A 432 -6.34 -23.81 -30.46
N ALA A 433 -6.71 -22.78 -29.69
CA ALA A 433 -7.18 -22.84 -28.30
C ALA A 433 -6.15 -23.23 -27.21
N MET A 434 -5.19 -22.33 -26.95
CA MET A 434 -5.16 -21.65 -25.63
C MET A 434 -4.42 -20.31 -25.72
N ALA A 435 -4.78 -19.36 -24.83
CA ALA A 435 -4.24 -18.01 -24.86
C ALA A 435 -2.82 -17.98 -24.29
N LYS A 436 -1.79 -17.76 -25.14
CA LYS A 436 -0.42 -17.57 -24.66
C LYS A 436 -0.34 -16.30 -23.81
N GLN A 437 -0.19 -16.49 -22.50
CA GLN A 437 0.14 -15.46 -21.53
C GLN A 437 1.52 -14.88 -21.87
N ILE A 438 1.56 -13.77 -22.63
CA ILE A 438 2.82 -13.09 -22.95
C ILE A 438 3.26 -12.29 -21.71
N THR A 439 3.95 -12.98 -20.79
CA THR A 439 4.71 -12.37 -19.68
C THR A 439 5.86 -11.54 -20.25
N ARG A 440 5.55 -10.30 -20.66
CA ARG A 440 6.57 -9.30 -20.95
C ARG A 440 7.31 -8.95 -19.66
N ARG A 441 8.47 -9.58 -19.46
CA ARG A 441 9.55 -8.92 -18.71
C ARG A 441 9.72 -7.50 -19.26
N PRO A 442 9.89 -6.46 -18.42
CA PRO A 442 10.01 -5.09 -18.88
C PRO A 442 11.28 -4.92 -19.72
N ASN A 443 11.09 -4.93 -21.03
CA ASN A 443 12.19 -4.85 -21.98
C ASN A 443 12.80 -3.43 -21.90
N LYS A 444 14.07 -3.32 -21.48
CA LYS A 444 14.81 -2.06 -21.44
C LYS A 444 15.12 -1.56 -22.86
N ASN A 445 14.11 -1.12 -23.61
CA ASN A 445 14.28 -0.47 -24.91
C ASN A 445 13.04 0.35 -25.33
N ASN A 446 13.08 1.65 -25.05
CA ASN A 446 12.43 2.77 -25.75
C ASN A 446 11.18 2.50 -26.62
N THR A 447 10.05 2.14 -26.00
CA THR A 447 8.75 2.60 -26.52
C THR A 447 8.67 4.12 -26.37
N LYS A 448 8.78 4.87 -27.48
CA LYS A 448 8.63 6.35 -27.47
C LYS A 448 7.28 6.73 -26.87
N THR A 449 7.29 7.33 -25.67
CA THR A 449 6.05 7.48 -24.88
C THR A 449 5.03 8.43 -25.53
N THR A 450 3.75 8.17 -25.25
CA THR A 450 2.62 9.03 -25.64
C THR A 450 2.24 10.02 -24.53
N THR A 451 3.07 10.14 -23.49
CA THR A 451 3.03 11.17 -22.43
C THR A 451 2.66 12.55 -22.98
N SER A 452 1.67 13.20 -22.35
CA SER A 452 1.04 14.48 -22.75
C SER A 452 0.40 14.59 -24.15
N LYS A 453 0.38 13.53 -24.98
CA LYS A 453 -0.44 13.50 -26.22
C LYS A 453 -1.90 13.14 -25.90
N PRO A 454 -2.88 13.64 -26.68
CA PRO A 454 -4.24 13.10 -26.66
C PRO A 454 -4.26 11.58 -26.90
N PRO A 455 -5.18 10.83 -26.28
CA PRO A 455 -5.34 9.39 -26.52
C PRO A 455 -6.03 9.12 -27.86
N ILE A 456 -5.93 7.88 -28.33
CA ILE A 456 -6.59 7.38 -29.54
C ILE A 456 -7.32 6.06 -29.24
N PRO A 457 -8.38 5.69 -29.99
CA PRO A 457 -9.00 4.37 -29.90
C PRO A 457 -8.03 3.26 -30.32
N LYS A 458 -8.23 2.01 -29.83
CA LYS A 458 -7.88 0.78 -30.60
C LYS A 458 -8.63 0.87 -31.97
N GLU A 459 -8.23 0.27 -33.07
CA GLU A 459 -7.57 -1.03 -33.22
C GLU A 459 -8.53 -2.17 -32.83
N PRO A 460 -9.69 -2.39 -33.50
CA PRO A 460 -10.52 -3.56 -33.21
C PRO A 460 -9.71 -4.86 -33.32
N TRP A 461 -10.01 -5.85 -32.46
CA TRP A 461 -9.27 -7.10 -32.40
C TRP A 461 -10.20 -8.32 -32.56
N PRO A 462 -9.72 -9.44 -33.14
CA PRO A 462 -10.57 -10.58 -33.51
C PRO A 462 -10.76 -11.62 -32.40
N TYR A 463 -10.11 -11.45 -31.24
CA TYR A 463 -10.13 -12.40 -30.12
C TYR A 463 -10.99 -11.92 -28.96
N ILE A 464 -11.50 -12.86 -28.16
CA ILE A 464 -12.11 -12.53 -26.87
C ILE A 464 -11.00 -12.09 -25.92
N LEU A 465 -11.12 -10.90 -25.34
CA LEU A 465 -10.21 -10.43 -24.29
C LEU A 465 -10.69 -10.98 -22.94
N ASP A 466 -9.77 -11.56 -22.15
CA ASP A 466 -10.06 -11.85 -20.75
C ASP A 466 -10.21 -10.52 -19.98
N ALA A 467 -11.31 -10.43 -19.25
CA ALA A 467 -11.79 -9.25 -18.56
C ALA A 467 -12.08 -9.50 -17.08
N THR A 468 -11.66 -10.66 -16.56
CA THR A 468 -11.93 -11.10 -15.18
C THR A 468 -11.04 -10.40 -14.15
N GLN A 469 -9.87 -9.88 -14.56
CA GLN A 469 -8.87 -9.24 -13.69
C GLN A 469 -8.70 -7.75 -14.00
N ASP A 470 -8.40 -6.97 -12.96
CA ASP A 470 -8.08 -5.54 -13.05
C ASP A 470 -6.96 -5.24 -14.06
N GLY A 471 -7.11 -4.12 -14.76
CA GLY A 471 -6.01 -3.56 -15.55
C GLY A 471 -4.91 -2.92 -14.68
N PRO A 472 -3.66 -2.86 -15.17
CA PRO A 472 -2.62 -2.06 -14.55
C PRO A 472 -3.04 -0.59 -14.40
N VAL A 473 -2.63 0.02 -13.30
CA VAL A 473 -2.94 1.41 -12.98
C VAL A 473 -2.00 2.36 -13.72
N CYS A 474 -2.43 3.61 -13.93
CA CYS A 474 -1.57 4.61 -14.56
C CYS A 474 -0.37 4.99 -13.66
N PRO A 475 0.77 5.41 -14.26
CA PRO A 475 2.00 5.60 -13.51
C PRO A 475 1.86 6.72 -12.48
N GLN A 476 2.26 6.40 -11.25
CA GLN A 476 2.15 7.26 -10.08
C GLN A 476 3.35 7.01 -9.15
N LEU A 477 3.34 7.61 -7.97
CA LEU A 477 4.27 7.21 -6.91
C LEU A 477 3.79 5.93 -6.23
N GLU A 478 4.75 5.12 -5.78
CA GLU A 478 4.54 3.88 -5.03
C GLU A 478 4.07 4.19 -3.58
N LEU A 479 2.82 4.64 -3.47
CA LEU A 479 2.16 5.08 -2.23
C LEU A 479 0.83 4.36 -1.95
N VAL A 480 0.23 3.73 -2.96
CA VAL A 480 -1.05 3.01 -2.90
C VAL A 480 -0.94 1.69 -3.67
N TYR A 481 -0.44 1.76 -4.89
CA TYR A 481 -0.10 0.61 -5.73
C TYR A 481 1.41 0.43 -5.82
N ARG A 482 1.85 -0.82 -5.93
CA ARG A 482 3.23 -1.23 -6.17
C ARG A 482 3.65 -0.98 -7.62
N ARG A 483 4.95 -0.89 -7.92
CA ARG A 483 5.48 -0.59 -9.27
C ARG A 483 5.16 -1.68 -10.30
N ASP A 484 5.02 -2.95 -9.90
CA ASP A 484 4.59 -4.06 -10.75
C ASP A 484 3.13 -3.94 -11.23
N GLN A 485 2.30 -3.20 -10.50
CA GLN A 485 0.90 -2.94 -10.85
C GLN A 485 0.73 -1.76 -11.83
N MET A 486 1.79 -1.06 -12.21
CA MET A 486 1.73 0.17 -13.00
C MET A 486 2.16 -0.02 -14.47
N SER A 487 1.47 0.66 -15.39
CA SER A 487 1.84 0.71 -16.81
C SER A 487 1.50 2.07 -17.42
N GLU A 488 2.17 2.47 -18.52
CA GLU A 488 1.66 3.56 -19.38
C GLU A 488 0.52 3.08 -20.29
N ASP A 489 0.45 1.78 -20.58
CA ASP A 489 -0.74 1.12 -21.12
C ASP A 489 -1.72 0.84 -19.97
N CYS A 490 -2.41 1.91 -19.54
CA CYS A 490 -3.31 1.91 -18.38
C CYS A 490 -4.73 2.42 -18.68
N LEU A 491 -5.04 2.87 -19.91
CA LEU A 491 -6.32 3.51 -20.26
C LEU A 491 -7.46 2.49 -20.43
N TYR A 492 -7.87 1.90 -19.31
CA TYR A 492 -8.85 0.82 -19.19
C TYR A 492 -10.09 1.35 -18.46
N LEU A 493 -11.23 0.70 -18.67
CA LEU A 493 -12.45 0.92 -17.90
C LEU A 493 -13.06 -0.41 -17.45
N ASN A 494 -13.72 -0.39 -16.31
CA ASN A 494 -14.41 -1.51 -15.68
C ASN A 494 -15.92 -1.26 -15.73
N ILE A 495 -16.72 -2.26 -16.10
CA ILE A 495 -18.19 -2.22 -16.02
C ILE A 495 -18.66 -3.27 -15.04
N TYR A 496 -19.56 -2.87 -14.14
CA TYR A 496 -20.22 -3.73 -13.15
C TYR A 496 -21.73 -3.57 -13.27
N ILE A 497 -22.43 -4.69 -13.36
CA ILE A 497 -23.88 -4.75 -13.53
C ILE A 497 -24.54 -5.45 -12.32
N PRO A 498 -25.78 -5.09 -11.95
CA PRO A 498 -26.52 -5.86 -10.95
C PRO A 498 -26.78 -7.30 -11.43
N GLY A 499 -26.56 -8.29 -10.57
CA GLY A 499 -26.75 -9.71 -10.92
C GLY A 499 -28.19 -10.11 -11.30
N ASN A 500 -29.18 -9.26 -11.01
CA ASN A 500 -30.53 -9.38 -11.55
C ASN A 500 -30.63 -8.58 -12.87
N ILE A 501 -30.19 -9.19 -13.98
CA ILE A 501 -30.37 -8.61 -15.32
C ILE A 501 -31.85 -8.72 -15.71
N THR A 502 -32.47 -7.60 -16.08
CA THR A 502 -33.81 -7.55 -16.68
C THR A 502 -33.71 -7.14 -18.16
N ASN A 503 -34.82 -7.18 -18.90
CA ASN A 503 -34.88 -6.67 -20.27
C ASN A 503 -34.95 -5.12 -20.35
N GLU A 504 -34.91 -4.41 -19.22
CA GLU A 504 -34.99 -2.95 -19.17
C GLU A 504 -33.60 -2.31 -19.11
N LEU A 505 -33.40 -1.22 -19.86
CA LEU A 505 -32.11 -0.52 -19.89
C LEU A 505 -31.92 0.36 -18.64
N LEU A 506 -30.87 0.06 -17.87
CA LEU A 506 -30.56 0.68 -16.59
C LEU A 506 -29.86 2.04 -16.74
N PRO A 507 -30.11 3.00 -15.83
CA PRO A 507 -29.29 4.20 -15.71
C PRO A 507 -27.87 3.84 -15.23
N THR A 508 -26.89 4.62 -15.64
CA THR A 508 -25.47 4.29 -15.47
C THR A 508 -24.72 5.42 -14.78
N PHE A 509 -24.00 5.10 -13.71
CA PHE A 509 -23.08 6.02 -13.05
C PHE A 509 -21.63 5.76 -13.49
N VAL A 510 -20.99 6.80 -14.03
CA VAL A 510 -19.65 6.78 -14.61
C VAL A 510 -18.71 7.56 -13.69
N ASN A 511 -18.02 6.84 -12.82
CA ASN A 511 -17.19 7.36 -11.73
C ASN A 511 -15.74 7.58 -12.16
N ILE A 512 -15.31 8.84 -12.10
CA ILE A 512 -13.94 9.31 -12.29
C ILE A 512 -13.27 9.34 -10.91
N HIS A 513 -12.17 8.63 -10.74
CA HIS A 513 -11.54 8.51 -9.43
C HIS A 513 -10.91 9.81 -8.92
N GLY A 514 -10.85 9.94 -7.59
CA GLY A 514 -10.14 11.00 -6.87
C GLY A 514 -8.62 10.80 -6.88
N GLY A 515 -7.95 11.20 -5.80
CA GLY A 515 -6.49 11.03 -5.65
C GLY A 515 -5.65 12.23 -6.11
N ALA A 516 -6.23 13.43 -6.07
CA ALA A 516 -5.56 14.72 -6.31
C ALA A 516 -4.80 14.83 -7.66
N LEU A 517 -5.21 14.04 -8.66
CA LEU A 517 -4.53 13.87 -9.95
C LEU A 517 -3.09 13.31 -9.88
N THR A 518 -2.69 12.69 -8.75
CA THR A 518 -1.35 12.09 -8.57
C THR A 518 -1.36 10.61 -8.24
N ILE A 519 -2.42 10.09 -7.62
CA ILE A 519 -2.54 8.71 -7.15
C ILE A 519 -3.97 8.16 -7.38
N LEU A 520 -4.20 6.91 -6.94
CA LEU A 520 -5.41 6.11 -7.15
C LEU A 520 -5.58 5.65 -8.61
N SER A 521 -6.66 4.91 -8.86
CA SER A 521 -7.02 4.35 -10.16
C SER A 521 -8.54 4.15 -10.24
N GLY A 522 -9.03 3.74 -11.41
CA GLY A 522 -10.41 3.30 -11.61
C GLY A 522 -10.69 1.87 -11.13
N ASN A 523 -9.73 1.20 -10.48
CA ASN A 523 -9.93 -0.11 -9.88
C ASN A 523 -10.74 0.03 -8.58
N VAL A 524 -11.49 -1.00 -8.23
CA VAL A 524 -12.44 -0.97 -7.09
C VAL A 524 -11.85 -1.51 -5.79
N ASP A 525 -10.58 -1.93 -5.82
CA ASP A 525 -9.90 -2.66 -4.76
C ASP A 525 -9.50 -1.81 -3.54
N ILE A 526 -9.48 -0.47 -3.65
CA ILE A 526 -9.11 0.44 -2.54
C ILE A 526 -10.29 1.24 -2.00
N ILE A 527 -11.08 1.90 -2.86
CA ILE A 527 -12.14 2.85 -2.46
C ILE A 527 -13.49 2.57 -3.12
N TYR A 528 -13.52 2.31 -4.43
CA TYR A 528 -14.75 2.42 -5.22
C TYR A 528 -15.54 1.11 -5.38
N GLY A 529 -15.56 0.26 -4.34
CA GLY A 529 -16.37 -0.97 -4.32
C GLY A 529 -17.85 -0.64 -4.51
N PRO A 530 -18.48 -1.05 -5.63
CA PRO A 530 -19.80 -0.56 -6.02
C PRO A 530 -20.96 -1.33 -5.38
N GLU A 531 -20.70 -2.27 -4.46
CA GLU A 531 -21.68 -3.22 -3.92
C GLU A 531 -22.95 -2.55 -3.35
N TYR A 532 -22.83 -1.38 -2.70
CA TYR A 532 -23.99 -0.73 -2.08
C TYR A 532 -24.88 -0.01 -3.09
N ILE A 533 -24.29 0.57 -4.15
CA ILE A 533 -25.02 1.28 -5.21
C ILE A 533 -25.57 0.33 -6.29
N LEU A 534 -24.88 -0.78 -6.60
CA LEU A 534 -25.40 -1.81 -7.51
C LEU A 534 -26.71 -2.43 -7.01
N GLN A 535 -26.84 -2.62 -5.68
CA GLN A 535 -28.07 -3.09 -5.04
C GLN A 535 -29.28 -2.17 -5.28
N LYS A 536 -29.07 -0.90 -5.64
CA LYS A 536 -30.15 0.06 -5.94
C LYS A 536 -30.61 0.03 -7.40
N GLY A 537 -30.08 -0.87 -8.24
CA GLY A 537 -30.52 -1.06 -9.63
C GLY A 537 -29.96 -0.03 -10.61
N ILE A 538 -28.65 0.22 -10.55
CA ILE A 538 -27.90 1.02 -11.53
C ILE A 538 -26.70 0.23 -12.06
N ILE A 539 -26.17 0.61 -13.22
CA ILE A 539 -24.86 0.14 -13.68
C ILE A 539 -23.77 1.07 -13.13
N PHE A 540 -22.65 0.49 -12.69
CA PHE A 540 -21.47 1.24 -12.30
C PHE A 540 -20.35 1.07 -13.33
N VAL A 541 -19.73 2.18 -13.73
CA VAL A 541 -18.55 2.19 -14.60
C VAL A 541 -17.46 3.02 -13.94
N SER A 542 -16.25 2.48 -13.86
CA SER A 542 -15.07 3.20 -13.38
C SER A 542 -13.95 3.12 -14.44
N MET A 543 -13.06 4.11 -14.49
CA MET A 543 -11.99 4.16 -15.50
C MET A 543 -10.71 4.78 -14.98
N ASN A 544 -9.59 4.35 -15.56
CA ASN A 544 -8.30 4.99 -15.40
C ASN A 544 -8.18 6.23 -16.31
N TYR A 545 -7.43 7.23 -15.87
CA TYR A 545 -6.97 8.36 -16.69
C TYR A 545 -5.53 8.71 -16.31
N ARG A 546 -4.74 9.30 -17.22
CA ARG A 546 -3.33 9.60 -16.93
C ARG A 546 -3.21 10.69 -15.87
N LEU A 547 -2.26 10.49 -14.95
CA LEU A 547 -2.02 11.30 -13.76
C LEU A 547 -0.79 12.20 -13.93
N ASN A 548 -0.65 13.21 -13.07
CA ASN A 548 0.56 14.02 -12.92
C ASN A 548 1.06 14.55 -14.29
N ALA A 549 2.38 14.55 -14.53
CA ALA A 549 2.97 14.93 -15.82
C ALA A 549 2.46 14.10 -17.01
N PHE A 550 2.09 12.82 -16.83
CA PHE A 550 1.56 11.98 -17.91
C PHE A 550 0.22 12.52 -18.47
N GLY A 551 -0.63 13.01 -17.57
CA GLY A 551 -1.97 13.53 -17.87
C GLY A 551 -2.04 15.05 -18.09
N PHE A 552 -1.15 15.84 -17.49
CA PHE A 552 -1.36 17.29 -17.35
C PHE A 552 -0.13 18.16 -17.70
N LEU A 553 0.99 17.58 -18.13
CA LEU A 553 2.13 18.35 -18.67
C LEU A 553 1.71 19.18 -19.89
N SER A 554 2.04 20.48 -19.87
CA SER A 554 1.70 21.42 -20.94
C SER A 554 2.76 22.49 -21.11
N VAL A 555 3.06 22.84 -22.36
CA VAL A 555 3.75 24.09 -22.71
C VAL A 555 2.84 25.06 -23.48
N ASN A 556 1.53 24.76 -23.52
CA ASN A 556 0.48 25.45 -24.28
C ASN A 556 0.75 25.52 -25.79
N GLU A 557 1.14 24.39 -26.37
CA GLU A 557 1.46 24.20 -27.80
C GLU A 557 0.86 22.87 -28.28
N GLU A 558 0.52 22.74 -29.58
CA GLU A 558 -0.15 21.55 -30.16
C GLU A 558 0.54 20.21 -29.82
N TYR A 559 1.87 20.21 -29.67
CA TYR A 559 2.65 19.01 -29.34
C TYR A 559 2.68 18.64 -27.85
N ALA A 560 2.20 19.50 -26.95
CA ALA A 560 1.97 19.26 -25.52
C ALA A 560 1.02 20.33 -24.94
N CYS A 561 -0.28 20.12 -25.15
CA CYS A 561 -1.36 21.02 -24.74
C CYS A 561 -1.73 20.93 -23.25
N GLY A 562 -1.37 19.84 -22.57
CA GLY A 562 -2.00 19.45 -21.31
C GLY A 562 -3.40 18.84 -21.51
N ASN A 563 -4.12 18.69 -20.40
CA ASN A 563 -5.45 18.10 -20.32
C ASN A 563 -5.59 16.69 -20.94
N ALA A 564 -4.48 15.95 -21.08
CA ALA A 564 -4.48 14.60 -21.61
C ALA A 564 -5.33 13.65 -20.74
N GLY A 565 -5.26 13.76 -19.41
CA GLY A 565 -6.14 13.03 -18.49
C GLY A 565 -7.64 13.32 -18.68
N ILE A 566 -8.02 14.56 -19.03
CA ILE A 566 -9.42 14.89 -19.37
C ILE A 566 -9.81 14.31 -20.74
N LYS A 567 -8.86 14.28 -21.68
CA LYS A 567 -9.04 13.68 -23.01
C LYS A 567 -9.16 12.15 -22.93
N ASP A 568 -8.54 11.51 -21.94
CA ASP A 568 -8.70 10.09 -21.60
C ASP A 568 -10.13 9.78 -21.12
N VAL A 569 -10.67 10.58 -20.19
CA VAL A 569 -12.06 10.44 -19.75
C VAL A 569 -13.03 10.74 -20.90
N LEU A 570 -12.76 11.74 -21.75
CA LEU A 570 -13.59 12.02 -22.93
C LEU A 570 -13.60 10.85 -23.94
N LEU A 571 -12.47 10.17 -24.15
CA LEU A 571 -12.42 8.97 -24.99
C LEU A 571 -13.23 7.83 -24.36
N SER A 572 -13.09 7.62 -23.05
CA SER A 572 -13.87 6.63 -22.29
C SER A 572 -15.38 6.91 -22.38
N LEU A 573 -15.82 8.16 -22.22
CA LEU A 573 -17.23 8.55 -22.35
C LEU A 573 -17.80 8.30 -23.77
N LYS A 574 -17.02 8.58 -24.82
CA LYS A 574 -17.41 8.24 -26.20
C LYS A 574 -17.50 6.73 -26.43
N TRP A 575 -16.60 5.96 -25.83
CA TRP A 575 -16.65 4.50 -25.88
C TRP A 575 -17.88 3.96 -25.11
N ILE A 576 -18.15 4.46 -23.91
CA ILE A 576 -19.31 4.07 -23.08
C ILE A 576 -20.59 4.36 -23.85
N ASN A 577 -20.80 5.59 -24.33
CA ASN A 577 -22.01 5.98 -25.05
C ASN A 577 -22.31 5.08 -26.27
N LYS A 578 -21.28 4.60 -26.98
CA LYS A 578 -21.40 3.68 -28.12
C LYS A 578 -21.73 2.23 -27.73
N ASN A 579 -21.20 1.74 -26.59
CA ASN A 579 -21.18 0.30 -26.27
C ASN A 579 -22.06 -0.09 -25.06
N LEU A 580 -22.46 0.85 -24.21
CA LEU A 580 -23.17 0.61 -22.94
C LEU A 580 -24.45 -0.26 -23.08
N LYS A 581 -25.14 -0.17 -24.22
CA LYS A 581 -26.31 -1.01 -24.53
C LYS A 581 -26.03 -2.52 -24.49
N TYR A 582 -24.79 -2.96 -24.76
CA TYR A 582 -24.41 -4.37 -24.70
C TYR A 582 -24.23 -4.89 -23.26
N PHE A 583 -24.24 -3.99 -22.28
CA PHE A 583 -24.17 -4.27 -20.84
C PHE A 583 -25.49 -3.95 -20.13
N GLY A 584 -26.59 -3.76 -20.89
CA GLY A 584 -27.92 -3.47 -20.36
C GLY A 584 -28.13 -2.01 -19.93
N GLY A 585 -27.28 -1.06 -20.33
CA GLY A 585 -27.41 0.35 -19.92
C GLY A 585 -28.01 1.28 -20.98
N ASP A 586 -28.75 2.29 -20.52
CA ASP A 586 -29.33 3.35 -21.37
C ASP A 586 -28.31 4.48 -21.59
N SER A 587 -27.82 4.67 -22.82
CA SER A 587 -26.90 5.75 -23.17
C SER A 587 -27.51 7.16 -23.12
N ARG A 588 -28.82 7.26 -22.84
CA ARG A 588 -29.57 8.50 -22.56
C ARG A 588 -29.75 8.77 -21.05
N LYS A 589 -29.23 7.90 -20.18
CA LYS A 589 -29.27 8.02 -18.71
C LYS A 589 -27.87 7.82 -18.10
N ILE A 590 -26.88 8.50 -18.67
CA ILE A 590 -25.51 8.50 -18.16
C ILE A 590 -25.36 9.67 -17.17
N THR A 591 -25.11 9.34 -15.91
CA THR A 591 -24.60 10.29 -14.91
C THR A 591 -23.08 10.15 -14.84
N ILE A 592 -22.33 11.23 -15.07
CA ILE A 592 -20.89 11.23 -14.75
C ILE A 592 -20.67 11.76 -13.33
N GLY A 593 -19.55 11.42 -12.70
CA GLY A 593 -19.19 12.06 -11.44
C GLY A 593 -17.89 11.58 -10.85
N GLY A 594 -17.63 11.99 -9.62
CA GLY A 594 -16.45 11.54 -8.88
C GLY A 594 -16.22 12.34 -7.61
N HIS A 595 -15.19 11.92 -6.87
CA HIS A 595 -14.74 12.54 -5.63
C HIS A 595 -13.47 13.37 -5.82
N SER A 596 -13.34 14.50 -5.12
CA SER A 596 -12.13 15.33 -5.09
C SER A 596 -11.72 15.73 -6.52
N SER A 597 -10.49 15.39 -6.94
CA SER A 597 -10.03 15.58 -8.31
C SER A 597 -10.95 14.96 -9.37
N GLY A 598 -11.59 13.83 -9.09
CA GLY A 598 -12.56 13.20 -10.00
C GLY A 598 -13.84 14.02 -10.17
N GLY A 599 -14.36 14.58 -9.07
CA GLY A 599 -15.47 15.54 -9.12
C GLY A 599 -15.08 16.84 -9.83
N THR A 600 -13.84 17.30 -9.64
CA THR A 600 -13.26 18.40 -10.41
C THR A 600 -13.18 18.08 -11.90
N LEU A 601 -12.74 16.88 -12.31
CA LEU A 601 -12.73 16.48 -13.72
C LEU A 601 -14.15 16.37 -14.30
N ALA A 602 -15.12 15.86 -13.53
CA ALA A 602 -16.53 15.86 -13.92
C ALA A 602 -17.05 17.29 -14.17
N HIS A 603 -16.69 18.24 -13.31
CA HIS A 603 -16.98 19.67 -13.51
C HIS A 603 -16.29 20.20 -14.79
N TYR A 604 -15.00 19.94 -15.01
CA TYR A 604 -14.33 20.36 -16.26
C TYR A 604 -14.99 19.78 -17.52
N LEU A 605 -15.49 18.55 -17.46
CA LEU A 605 -16.25 17.92 -18.56
C LEU A 605 -17.62 18.60 -18.77
N MET A 606 -18.25 19.14 -17.72
CA MET A 606 -19.48 19.96 -17.82
C MET A 606 -19.22 21.34 -18.46
N LEU A 607 -18.02 21.91 -18.26
CA LEU A 607 -17.60 23.19 -18.84
C LEU A 607 -17.08 23.07 -20.28
N SER A 608 -16.80 21.87 -20.78
CA SER A 608 -16.30 21.67 -22.15
C SER A 608 -17.43 21.65 -23.18
N LYS A 609 -17.14 22.15 -24.39
CA LYS A 609 -18.01 21.98 -25.57
C LYS A 609 -17.83 20.60 -26.24
N LYS A 610 -16.72 19.90 -25.97
CA LYS A 610 -16.34 18.63 -26.64
C LYS A 610 -17.08 17.41 -26.06
N THR A 611 -17.83 17.60 -24.98
CA THR A 611 -18.62 16.60 -24.22
C THR A 611 -20.13 16.68 -24.48
N SER A 612 -20.58 17.66 -25.27
CA SER A 612 -22.00 17.95 -25.52
C SER A 612 -22.79 16.69 -25.91
N GLY A 613 -23.83 16.35 -25.15
CA GLY A 613 -24.70 15.20 -25.35
C GLY A 613 -24.21 13.86 -24.79
N LEU A 614 -22.98 13.74 -24.28
CA LEU A 614 -22.43 12.46 -23.80
C LEU A 614 -22.98 11.99 -22.44
N PHE A 615 -23.59 12.88 -21.65
CA PHE A 615 -24.15 12.56 -20.34
C PHE A 615 -25.30 13.53 -19.98
N GLN A 616 -26.16 13.10 -19.06
CA GLN A 616 -27.44 13.76 -18.74
C GLN A 616 -27.55 14.25 -17.30
N GLN A 617 -26.68 13.82 -16.38
CA GLN A 617 -26.50 14.41 -15.04
C GLN A 617 -25.02 14.43 -14.64
N VAL A 618 -24.68 15.21 -13.59
CA VAL A 618 -23.34 15.22 -12.96
C VAL A 618 -23.46 15.04 -11.43
N VAL A 619 -22.57 14.22 -10.84
CA VAL A 619 -22.37 14.08 -9.39
C VAL A 619 -20.98 14.60 -9.01
N ILE A 620 -20.92 15.66 -8.18
CA ILE A 620 -19.68 16.37 -7.82
C ILE A 620 -19.46 16.29 -6.30
N ILE A 621 -18.64 15.34 -5.87
CA ILE A 621 -18.37 15.08 -4.45
C ILE A 621 -17.07 15.80 -4.07
N SER A 622 -17.16 16.86 -3.24
CA SER A 622 -16.02 17.62 -2.69
C SER A 622 -14.92 18.02 -3.70
N GLY A 623 -15.33 18.53 -4.87
CA GLY A 623 -14.44 19.02 -5.92
C GLY A 623 -15.11 20.07 -6.81
N ASN A 624 -14.36 20.80 -7.64
CA ASN A 624 -14.86 21.71 -8.68
C ASN A 624 -13.71 22.31 -9.52
N ALA A 625 -14.06 22.84 -10.70
CA ALA A 625 -13.12 23.41 -11.66
C ALA A 625 -12.59 24.83 -11.32
N VAL A 626 -13.08 25.49 -10.26
CA VAL A 626 -12.62 26.83 -9.84
C VAL A 626 -11.74 26.80 -8.58
N HIS A 627 -11.56 25.63 -7.97
CA HIS A 627 -10.68 25.44 -6.83
C HIS A 627 -9.21 25.70 -7.25
N HIS A 628 -8.55 26.63 -6.56
CA HIS A 628 -7.18 27.07 -6.83
C HIS A 628 -6.10 25.96 -6.88
N LYS A 629 -6.40 24.75 -6.38
CA LYS A 629 -5.54 23.56 -6.47
C LYS A 629 -5.60 22.83 -7.82
N PHE A 630 -6.64 23.04 -8.62
CA PHE A 630 -6.86 22.26 -9.86
C PHE A 630 -6.87 23.09 -11.15
N SER A 631 -6.56 24.39 -11.07
CA SER A 631 -6.49 25.30 -12.22
C SER A 631 -5.09 25.92 -12.34
N LEU A 632 -4.34 25.55 -13.38
CA LEU A 632 -2.92 25.88 -13.55
C LEU A 632 -2.71 27.02 -14.56
N ARG A 633 -2.31 28.20 -14.08
CA ARG A 633 -1.99 29.38 -14.92
C ARG A 633 -0.65 29.27 -15.65
N HIS A 634 0.37 28.68 -15.02
CA HIS A 634 1.78 28.75 -15.47
C HIS A 634 2.35 27.40 -15.91
N ALA A 635 1.56 26.59 -16.62
CA ALA A 635 1.89 25.19 -16.91
C ALA A 635 3.23 24.97 -17.65
N LYS A 636 3.61 25.92 -18.52
CA LYS A 636 4.90 25.89 -19.24
C LYS A 636 6.08 25.94 -18.27
N ASP A 637 6.02 26.77 -17.24
CA ASP A 637 7.11 26.96 -16.29
C ASP A 637 7.33 25.68 -15.47
N PHE A 638 6.25 25.05 -14.97
CA PHE A 638 6.35 23.76 -14.28
C PHE A 638 6.92 22.65 -15.15
N THR A 639 6.62 22.65 -16.45
CA THR A 639 7.23 21.71 -17.40
C THR A 639 8.74 21.96 -17.56
N PHE A 640 9.20 23.22 -17.54
CA PHE A 640 10.62 23.58 -17.60
C PHE A 640 11.35 23.25 -16.29
N ILE A 641 10.75 23.54 -15.13
CA ILE A 641 11.33 23.23 -13.81
C ILE A 641 11.46 21.70 -13.63
N LEU A 642 10.44 20.92 -14.03
CA LEU A 642 10.53 19.46 -14.04
C LEU A 642 11.65 18.96 -14.95
N ALA A 643 11.83 19.56 -16.14
CA ALA A 643 12.93 19.24 -17.04
C ALA A 643 14.29 19.46 -16.36
N GLU A 644 14.49 20.62 -15.72
CA GLU A 644 15.71 20.95 -14.97
C GLU A 644 15.97 19.94 -13.83
N LYS A 645 14.96 19.58 -13.02
CA LYS A 645 15.09 18.58 -11.94
C LYS A 645 15.30 17.15 -12.45
N LEU A 646 15.09 16.90 -13.75
CA LEU A 646 15.42 15.65 -14.45
C LEU A 646 16.70 15.77 -15.30
N GLY A 647 17.45 16.86 -15.17
CA GLY A 647 18.75 17.06 -15.85
C GLY A 647 18.67 17.59 -17.28
N ILE A 648 17.46 17.82 -17.81
CA ILE A 648 17.24 18.30 -19.17
C ILE A 648 17.48 19.82 -19.22
N ARG A 649 18.51 20.24 -19.97
CA ARG A 649 18.86 21.66 -20.18
C ARG A 649 18.59 22.07 -21.63
N SER A 650 17.56 22.88 -21.82
CA SER A 650 17.16 23.44 -23.13
C SER A 650 16.29 24.67 -22.90
N ASN A 651 16.34 25.65 -23.82
CA ASN A 651 15.37 26.76 -23.88
C ASN A 651 14.24 26.49 -24.89
N ASP A 652 14.39 25.46 -25.72
CA ASP A 652 13.41 24.99 -26.71
C ASP A 652 12.43 24.02 -26.03
N SER A 653 11.16 24.43 -25.94
CA SER A 653 10.08 23.66 -25.33
C SER A 653 9.72 22.38 -26.09
N ARG A 654 10.01 22.29 -27.39
CA ARG A 654 9.80 21.06 -28.17
C ARG A 654 10.84 20.02 -27.80
N LYS A 655 12.11 20.41 -27.64
CA LYS A 655 13.18 19.52 -27.14
C LYS A 655 12.92 19.06 -25.72
N ILE A 656 12.52 19.97 -24.82
CA ILE A 656 12.12 19.62 -23.44
C ILE A 656 11.03 18.55 -23.45
N VAL A 657 9.94 18.79 -24.19
CA VAL A 657 8.79 17.86 -24.26
C VAL A 657 9.18 16.52 -24.90
N GLN A 658 10.11 16.50 -25.86
CA GLN A 658 10.63 15.25 -26.41
C GLN A 658 11.49 14.49 -25.39
N GLN A 659 12.44 15.16 -24.73
CA GLN A 659 13.33 14.51 -23.76
C GLN A 659 12.55 14.03 -22.52
N LEU A 660 11.53 14.77 -22.06
CA LEU A 660 10.61 14.31 -21.02
C LEU A 660 9.75 13.10 -21.43
N ARG A 661 9.58 12.83 -22.74
CA ARG A 661 8.97 11.60 -23.28
C ARG A 661 9.95 10.43 -23.40
N GLU A 662 11.24 10.67 -23.19
CA GLU A 662 12.32 9.68 -23.24
C GLU A 662 12.82 9.32 -21.81
N ILE A 663 12.30 9.97 -20.76
CA ILE A 663 12.48 9.59 -19.36
C ILE A 663 11.59 8.38 -19.01
N GLU A 664 12.14 7.40 -18.29
CA GLU A 664 11.40 6.23 -17.79
C GLU A 664 10.33 6.62 -16.75
N SER A 665 9.18 5.94 -16.74
CA SER A 665 7.99 6.40 -16.03
C SER A 665 8.15 6.48 -14.50
N ASN A 666 9.01 5.68 -13.87
CA ASN A 666 9.30 5.77 -12.44
C ASN A 666 10.12 7.03 -12.15
N GLU A 667 11.15 7.33 -12.94
CA GLU A 667 11.92 8.57 -12.79
C GLU A 667 11.08 9.83 -13.09
N LEU A 668 10.18 9.77 -14.07
CA LEU A 668 9.23 10.87 -14.34
C LEU A 668 8.24 11.06 -13.17
N SER A 669 7.72 9.97 -12.59
CA SER A 669 6.91 10.01 -11.36
C SER A 669 7.69 10.59 -10.16
N LYS A 670 8.95 10.17 -9.95
CA LYS A 670 9.84 10.72 -8.90
C LYS A 670 10.25 12.16 -9.15
N GLY A 671 10.23 12.64 -10.39
CA GLY A 671 10.52 14.03 -10.75
C GLY A 671 9.67 15.03 -9.96
N TYR A 672 8.40 14.68 -9.67
CA TYR A 672 7.52 15.45 -8.79
C TYR A 672 8.08 15.63 -7.36
N LEU A 673 8.70 14.59 -6.77
CA LEU A 673 9.31 14.69 -5.44
C LEU A 673 10.48 15.67 -5.40
N ARG A 674 11.12 15.94 -6.56
CA ARG A 674 12.20 16.93 -6.70
C ARG A 674 11.70 18.36 -6.83
N LEU A 675 10.38 18.58 -6.99
CA LEU A 675 9.76 19.90 -7.03
C LEU A 675 9.40 20.43 -5.62
N LYS A 676 9.06 19.54 -4.68
CA LYS A 676 8.69 19.93 -3.30
C LYS A 676 9.77 20.70 -2.51
N PRO A 677 11.07 20.30 -2.51
CA PRO A 677 12.07 20.93 -1.63
C PRO A 677 12.36 22.38 -1.97
N THR A 678 12.06 22.80 -3.20
CA THR A 678 12.21 24.18 -3.68
C THR A 678 10.93 24.99 -3.63
N ASP A 679 9.84 24.48 -3.05
CA ASP A 679 8.54 25.17 -3.04
C ASP A 679 8.16 25.58 -1.60
N PRO A 680 8.37 26.86 -1.20
CA PRO A 680 8.06 27.31 0.16
C PRO A 680 6.55 27.32 0.49
N TYR A 681 5.68 27.18 -0.51
CA TYR A 681 4.21 27.17 -0.36
C TYR A 681 3.61 25.75 -0.50
N ALA A 682 4.45 24.70 -0.63
CA ALA A 682 4.06 23.29 -0.81
C ALA A 682 3.13 22.73 0.27
N ILE A 683 2.94 23.46 1.38
CA ILE A 683 2.09 23.12 2.52
C ILE A 683 0.60 23.31 2.18
N ILE A 684 0.26 24.34 1.40
CA ILE A 684 -1.12 24.69 1.03
C ILE A 684 -1.41 24.56 -0.47
N ARG A 685 -0.36 24.50 -1.31
CA ARG A 685 -0.43 24.23 -2.75
C ARG A 685 -1.03 22.84 -3.04
N PRO A 686 -1.48 22.56 -4.28
CA PRO A 686 -1.97 21.23 -4.66
C PRO A 686 -0.92 20.13 -4.50
N PHE A 687 -1.41 18.89 -4.34
CA PHE A 687 -0.53 17.71 -4.38
C PHE A 687 0.10 17.47 -5.76
N SER A 688 -0.32 18.16 -6.83
CA SER A 688 0.31 18.13 -8.14
C SER A 688 0.57 19.56 -8.65
N PRO A 689 1.76 19.89 -9.18
CA PRO A 689 1.94 21.06 -10.03
C PRO A 689 1.44 20.83 -11.47
N PHE A 690 1.03 19.61 -11.81
CA PHE A 690 0.46 19.22 -13.09
C PHE A 690 -1.03 18.90 -12.92
N VAL A 691 -1.87 19.89 -13.20
CA VAL A 691 -3.35 19.88 -13.08
C VAL A 691 -3.97 20.58 -14.31
N PRO A 692 -5.30 20.55 -14.52
CA PRO A 692 -5.94 21.19 -15.67
C PRO A 692 -5.51 22.64 -15.95
N THR A 693 -5.41 22.97 -17.23
CA THR A 693 -5.01 24.30 -17.72
C THR A 693 -5.88 24.71 -18.92
N VAL A 694 -5.75 25.96 -19.38
CA VAL A 694 -6.48 26.47 -20.55
C VAL A 694 -5.72 26.09 -21.82
N ASP A 695 -6.18 25.06 -22.54
CA ASP A 695 -5.51 24.50 -23.71
C ASP A 695 -5.93 25.13 -25.05
N LYS A 696 -6.29 26.42 -25.01
CA LYS A 696 -6.82 27.23 -26.12
C LYS A 696 -5.95 27.29 -27.39
N ALA A 697 -4.65 26.99 -27.28
CA ALA A 697 -3.73 27.02 -28.41
C ALA A 697 -3.89 25.81 -29.34
N CYS A 698 -4.67 24.80 -28.94
CA CYS A 698 -4.68 23.50 -29.60
C CYS A 698 -5.97 23.16 -30.36
N THR A 699 -5.84 22.43 -31.46
CA THR A 699 -6.97 21.97 -32.31
C THR A 699 -8.01 21.16 -31.52
N ASN A 700 -7.52 20.37 -30.57
CA ASN A 700 -8.28 19.50 -29.70
C ASN A 700 -8.36 20.04 -28.25
N ALA A 701 -8.45 21.37 -28.11
CA ALA A 701 -8.75 22.03 -26.84
C ALA A 701 -10.01 21.46 -26.18
N ILE A 702 -9.94 21.20 -24.87
CA ILE A 702 -11.09 20.83 -24.04
C ILE A 702 -11.61 22.05 -23.29
N ILE A 703 -10.72 22.93 -22.83
CA ILE A 703 -10.99 24.10 -22.00
C ILE A 703 -10.38 25.33 -22.70
N ASP A 704 -11.19 26.01 -23.51
CA ASP A 704 -10.77 27.16 -24.33
C ASP A 704 -10.63 28.47 -23.52
N LYS A 705 -11.16 28.51 -22.29
CA LYS A 705 -11.21 29.67 -21.39
C LYS A 705 -11.14 29.24 -19.93
N GLU A 706 -10.78 30.18 -19.05
CA GLU A 706 -10.76 29.98 -17.60
C GLU A 706 -12.16 29.59 -17.07
N PRO A 707 -12.29 28.57 -16.20
CA PRO A 707 -13.58 28.09 -15.68
C PRO A 707 -14.51 29.17 -15.12
N GLU A 708 -13.95 30.15 -14.41
CA GLU A 708 -14.67 31.31 -13.85
C GLU A 708 -15.34 32.15 -14.94
N LYS A 709 -14.76 32.19 -16.15
CA LYS A 709 -15.36 32.87 -17.32
C LYS A 709 -16.39 31.99 -18.02
N ILE A 710 -16.23 30.66 -18.05
CA ILE A 710 -17.23 29.76 -18.62
C ILE A 710 -18.50 29.81 -17.76
N LEU A 711 -18.39 29.62 -16.44
CA LEU A 711 -19.51 29.67 -15.50
C LEU A 711 -20.31 30.97 -15.59
N LYS A 712 -19.64 32.13 -15.69
CA LYS A 712 -20.29 33.44 -15.83
C LYS A 712 -21.01 33.62 -17.17
N ASN A 713 -20.46 33.10 -18.27
CA ASN A 713 -21.01 33.30 -19.62
C ASN A 713 -22.02 32.23 -20.07
N GLY A 714 -22.01 31.05 -19.44
CA GLY A 714 -22.90 29.92 -19.73
C GLY A 714 -22.11 28.62 -19.88
N ILE A 715 -22.59 27.55 -19.24
CA ILE A 715 -21.94 26.23 -19.29
C ILE A 715 -22.44 25.45 -20.52
N PRO A 716 -21.55 24.81 -21.32
CA PRO A 716 -22.00 24.14 -22.55
C PRO A 716 -22.86 22.90 -22.30
N GLN A 717 -22.54 22.09 -21.28
CA GLN A 717 -23.36 20.95 -20.86
C GLN A 717 -24.22 21.34 -19.65
N ASN A 718 -25.29 22.08 -19.90
CA ASN A 718 -26.21 22.56 -18.87
C ASN A 718 -27.19 21.46 -18.42
N VAL A 719 -26.72 20.54 -17.57
CA VAL A 719 -27.47 19.37 -17.06
C VAL A 719 -27.72 19.47 -15.54
N PRO A 720 -28.68 18.71 -14.97
CA PRO A 720 -28.83 18.61 -13.52
C PRO A 720 -27.55 18.15 -12.82
N VAL A 721 -27.27 18.75 -11.66
CA VAL A 721 -26.09 18.45 -10.83
C VAL A 721 -26.51 18.13 -9.40
N LEU A 722 -25.92 17.09 -8.82
CA LEU A 722 -25.88 16.86 -7.38
C LEU A 722 -24.44 17.10 -6.90
N THR A 723 -24.27 17.96 -5.90
CA THR A 723 -22.95 18.42 -5.45
C THR A 723 -22.94 18.61 -3.95
N GLY A 724 -21.78 18.47 -3.32
CA GLY A 724 -21.66 18.79 -1.89
C GLY A 724 -20.25 18.72 -1.35
N VAL A 725 -20.19 18.88 -0.03
CA VAL A 725 -18.97 19.13 0.75
C VAL A 725 -19.16 18.63 2.18
N ASN A 726 -18.09 18.26 2.86
CA ASN A 726 -18.13 17.86 4.27
C ASN A 726 -18.00 19.07 5.20
N THR A 727 -18.41 18.96 6.47
CA THR A 727 -18.36 20.11 7.42
C THR A 727 -16.95 20.54 7.81
N ASN A 728 -15.98 19.62 7.83
CA ASN A 728 -14.61 19.88 8.29
C ASN A 728 -13.57 19.26 7.34
N GLU A 729 -13.82 19.35 6.03
CA GLU A 729 -12.94 18.90 4.92
C GLU A 729 -11.45 18.88 5.26
N GLY A 730 -10.91 20.00 5.74
CA GLY A 730 -9.49 20.22 6.00
C GLY A 730 -8.85 19.34 7.08
N ILE A 731 -9.62 18.51 7.81
CA ILE A 731 -9.09 17.51 8.74
C ILE A 731 -8.05 16.59 8.05
N TYR A 732 -8.19 16.34 6.73
CA TYR A 732 -7.20 15.54 5.97
C TYR A 732 -5.77 16.11 6.00
N MET A 733 -5.60 17.41 6.30
CA MET A 733 -4.28 18.05 6.42
C MET A 733 -3.62 17.82 7.79
N ILE A 734 -4.37 17.45 8.83
CA ILE A 734 -3.84 17.25 10.20
C ILE A 734 -2.60 16.33 10.21
N PRO A 735 -2.62 15.14 9.58
CA PRO A 735 -1.46 14.26 9.56
C PRO A 735 -0.26 14.79 8.74
N TYR A 736 -0.48 15.75 7.84
CA TYR A 736 0.58 16.37 7.04
C TYR A 736 1.29 17.49 7.82
N ILE A 737 0.54 18.24 8.63
CA ILE A 737 1.07 19.31 9.49
C ILE A 737 1.84 18.70 10.67
N LEU A 738 1.22 17.75 11.38
CA LEU A 738 1.79 17.20 12.62
C LEU A 738 3.04 16.31 12.43
N ARG A 739 3.37 15.90 11.19
CA ARG A 739 4.59 15.11 10.91
C ARG A 739 5.85 15.94 10.66
N ASP A 740 5.71 17.21 10.35
CA ASP A 740 6.82 18.12 10.04
C ASP A 740 6.56 19.44 10.75
N GLN A 741 7.12 19.58 11.95
CA GLN A 741 7.06 20.82 12.73
C GLN A 741 7.58 22.02 11.93
N GLY A 742 8.51 21.80 10.99
CA GLY A 742 8.99 22.82 10.06
C GLY A 742 7.91 23.37 9.14
N ASN A 743 6.79 22.67 8.90
CA ASN A 743 5.65 23.22 8.17
C ASN A 743 4.83 24.22 8.99
N VAL A 744 4.72 24.02 10.31
CA VAL A 744 4.17 25.04 11.21
C VAL A 744 5.07 26.26 11.21
N GLU A 745 6.39 26.07 11.33
CA GLU A 745 7.35 27.18 11.32
C GLU A 745 7.36 27.98 10.02
N LYS A 746 7.33 27.32 8.85
CA LYS A 746 7.24 28.00 7.56
C LYS A 746 6.03 28.95 7.51
N ILE A 747 4.87 28.53 8.02
CA ILE A 747 3.66 29.38 8.07
C ILE A 747 3.86 30.58 9.02
N LYS A 748 4.38 30.36 10.24
CA LYS A 748 4.66 31.45 11.20
C LYS A 748 5.62 32.49 10.64
N HIS A 749 6.68 32.04 9.97
CA HIS A 749 7.73 32.90 9.40
C HIS A 749 7.31 33.60 8.10
N ASN A 750 6.35 33.05 7.34
CA ASN A 750 5.85 33.64 6.10
C ASN A 750 4.33 33.49 5.96
N LEU A 751 3.59 34.47 6.48
CA LEU A 751 2.13 34.52 6.41
C LEU A 751 1.59 34.62 4.97
N GLU A 752 2.37 35.06 3.99
CA GLU A 752 1.94 35.04 2.58
C GLU A 752 1.68 33.61 2.08
N ILE A 753 2.20 32.57 2.75
CA ILE A 753 1.86 31.18 2.47
C ILE A 753 0.34 30.95 2.57
N LEU A 754 -0.40 31.72 3.38
CA LEU A 754 -1.86 31.59 3.48
C LEU A 754 -2.62 32.22 2.28
N ILE A 755 -1.94 32.84 1.32
CA ILE A 755 -2.57 33.43 0.13
C ILE A 755 -2.79 32.35 -0.96
N PRO A 756 -4.03 32.20 -1.48
CA PRO A 756 -4.34 31.24 -2.55
C PRO A 756 -3.51 31.42 -3.82
N SER A 757 -3.12 30.30 -4.43
CA SER A 757 -2.27 30.24 -5.64
C SER A 757 -2.87 30.88 -6.91
N ASN A 758 -4.14 31.30 -6.87
CA ASN A 758 -4.83 32.04 -7.93
C ASN A 758 -4.93 33.56 -7.64
N ILE A 759 -4.28 34.06 -6.58
CA ILE A 759 -4.17 35.48 -6.21
C ILE A 759 -2.71 35.93 -6.33
N GLU A 760 -2.41 36.66 -7.40
CA GLU A 760 -1.05 36.89 -7.91
C GLU A 760 -0.53 38.31 -7.61
N TYR A 761 -0.49 38.69 -6.33
CA TYR A 761 0.20 39.90 -5.88
C TYR A 761 1.73 39.70 -5.84
N PRO A 762 2.55 40.77 -6.04
CA PRO A 762 3.99 40.71 -5.84
C PRO A 762 4.37 40.27 -4.43
N GLN A 763 5.46 39.52 -4.30
CA GLN A 763 5.94 39.08 -2.99
C GLN A 763 6.47 40.29 -2.19
N GLY A 764 6.05 40.42 -0.94
CA GLY A 764 6.36 41.58 -0.11
C GLY A 764 5.66 42.88 -0.53
N SER A 765 4.66 42.84 -1.43
CA SER A 765 3.84 44.02 -1.74
C SER A 765 2.91 44.36 -0.57
N ASN A 766 2.51 45.63 -0.46
CA ASN A 766 1.54 46.05 0.56
C ASN A 766 0.23 45.24 0.45
N GLU A 767 -0.26 44.99 -0.76
CA GLU A 767 -1.47 44.20 -0.99
C GLU A 767 -1.31 42.73 -0.57
N ALA A 768 -0.13 42.14 -0.79
CA ALA A 768 0.17 40.78 -0.35
C ALA A 768 0.28 40.71 1.18
N ILE A 769 1.04 41.62 1.78
CA ILE A 769 1.24 41.72 3.22
C ILE A 769 -0.10 41.97 3.93
N ASP A 770 -0.91 42.91 3.48
CA ASP A 770 -2.18 43.24 4.14
C ASP A 770 -3.25 42.16 3.92
N LEU A 771 -3.24 41.46 2.77
CA LEU A 771 -4.07 40.25 2.60
C LEU A 771 -3.63 39.13 3.55
N SER A 772 -2.32 38.87 3.69
CA SER A 772 -1.82 37.83 4.59
C SER A 772 -2.20 38.12 6.04
N LYS A 773 -2.04 39.36 6.52
CA LYS A 773 -2.52 39.80 7.84
C LYS A 773 -4.02 39.61 8.00
N SER A 774 -4.81 39.94 6.97
CA SER A 774 -6.28 39.82 6.99
C SER A 774 -6.74 38.36 7.10
N ILE A 775 -6.13 37.45 6.31
CA ILE A 775 -6.41 36.01 6.39
C ILE A 775 -5.98 35.45 7.76
N THR A 776 -4.80 35.85 8.25
CA THR A 776 -4.28 35.36 9.54
C THR A 776 -5.16 35.81 10.70
N HIS A 777 -5.53 37.10 10.75
CA HIS A 777 -6.43 37.63 11.76
C HIS A 777 -7.83 36.99 11.70
N PHE A 778 -8.39 36.75 10.50
CA PHE A 778 -9.71 36.13 10.37
C PHE A 778 -9.76 34.68 10.89
N TYR A 779 -8.73 33.86 10.62
CA TYR A 779 -8.72 32.45 11.00
C TYR A 779 -8.07 32.16 12.36
N PHE A 780 -7.05 32.91 12.75
CA PHE A 780 -6.24 32.68 13.96
C PHE A 780 -6.44 33.77 15.03
N GLY A 781 -7.25 34.80 14.77
CA GLY A 781 -7.53 35.91 15.69
C GLY A 781 -6.39 36.92 15.87
N LYS A 782 -5.14 36.50 15.68
CA LYS A 782 -3.93 37.33 15.78
C LYS A 782 -3.21 37.44 14.43
N VAL A 783 -2.37 38.45 14.28
CA VAL A 783 -1.56 38.66 13.06
C VAL A 783 -0.25 37.89 13.12
N ASN A 784 0.39 37.83 14.30
CA ASN A 784 1.52 36.95 14.55
C ASN A 784 1.00 35.68 15.23
N ILE A 785 1.65 34.53 15.00
CA ILE A 785 1.32 33.23 15.60
C ILE A 785 2.58 32.68 16.27
N THR A 786 2.57 32.49 17.59
CA THR A 786 3.62 31.75 18.32
C THR A 786 3.28 30.26 18.46
N ASP A 787 4.15 29.48 19.08
CA ASP A 787 4.02 28.04 19.31
C ASP A 787 2.73 27.68 20.06
N ASP A 788 2.51 28.31 21.22
CA ASP A 788 1.32 28.12 22.05
C ASP A 788 0.02 28.63 21.40
N GLU A 789 0.13 29.39 20.31
CA GLU A 789 -0.99 30.03 19.60
C GLU A 789 -1.38 29.29 18.30
N PHE A 790 -0.60 28.32 17.83
CA PHE A 790 -0.91 27.60 16.58
C PHE A 790 -2.07 26.62 16.77
N CYS A 791 -3.29 27.14 16.66
CA CYS A 791 -4.51 26.33 16.77
C CYS A 791 -4.75 25.48 15.51
N LEU A 792 -4.67 24.16 15.67
CA LEU A 792 -4.93 23.17 14.61
C LEU A 792 -6.35 23.29 14.01
N LEU A 793 -7.35 23.66 14.84
CA LEU A 793 -8.73 23.90 14.39
C LEU A 793 -8.82 25.15 13.49
N CYS A 794 -8.06 26.21 13.78
CA CYS A 794 -8.01 27.42 12.97
C CYS A 794 -7.46 27.14 11.57
N PHE A 795 -6.33 26.41 11.48
CA PHE A 795 -5.78 25.98 10.19
C PHE A 795 -6.73 25.02 9.46
N THR A 796 -7.35 24.06 10.17
CA THR A 796 -8.35 23.13 9.61
C THR A 796 -9.54 23.87 9.01
N ASN A 797 -10.04 24.93 9.68
CA ASN A 797 -11.11 25.79 9.17
C ASN A 797 -10.67 26.60 7.93
N TYR A 798 -9.48 27.21 7.96
CA TYR A 798 -8.90 27.91 6.80
C TYR A 798 -8.86 26.99 5.57
N ILE A 799 -8.31 25.78 5.71
CA ILE A 799 -8.23 24.78 4.63
C ILE A 799 -9.63 24.38 4.13
N THR A 800 -10.54 24.06 5.05
CA THR A 800 -11.93 23.68 4.75
C THR A 800 -12.61 24.73 3.88
N ASP A 801 -12.44 26.00 4.25
CA ASP A 801 -13.12 27.12 3.62
C ASP A 801 -12.52 27.46 2.25
N ILE A 802 -11.20 27.65 2.14
CA ILE A 802 -10.59 28.14 0.89
C ILE A 802 -10.44 27.05 -0.18
N GLN A 803 -10.35 25.79 0.23
CA GLN A 803 -10.18 24.69 -0.73
C GLN A 803 -11.54 24.25 -1.27
N ASN A 804 -12.48 23.92 -0.37
CA ASN A 804 -13.73 23.27 -0.74
C ASN A 804 -14.97 24.14 -0.54
N ILE A 805 -15.27 24.61 0.68
CA ILE A 805 -16.58 25.24 0.97
C ILE A 805 -16.82 26.52 0.15
N TYR A 806 -15.85 27.45 0.10
CA TYR A 806 -16.01 28.70 -0.66
C TYR A 806 -16.04 28.46 -2.18
N SER A 807 -15.17 27.59 -2.69
CA SER A 807 -15.09 27.32 -4.14
C SER A 807 -16.35 26.64 -4.67
N ILE A 808 -16.98 25.76 -3.87
CA ILE A 808 -18.26 25.13 -4.17
C ILE A 808 -19.41 26.14 -4.12
N ASP A 809 -19.54 26.91 -3.02
CA ASP A 809 -20.55 27.96 -2.89
C ASP A 809 -20.48 28.99 -4.05
N TRP A 810 -19.27 29.43 -4.39
CA TRP A 810 -19.07 30.42 -5.45
C TRP A 810 -19.53 29.93 -6.81
N TRP A 811 -19.21 28.68 -7.20
CA TRP A 811 -19.63 28.18 -8.52
C TRP A 811 -21.12 27.89 -8.57
N VAL A 812 -21.71 27.33 -7.51
CA VAL A 812 -23.15 27.06 -7.42
C VAL A 812 -23.94 28.36 -7.53
N ARG A 813 -23.56 29.40 -6.76
CA ARG A 813 -24.15 30.75 -6.88
C ARG A 813 -23.97 31.33 -8.27
N THR A 814 -22.75 31.30 -8.81
CA THR A 814 -22.44 31.89 -10.13
C THR A 814 -23.23 31.21 -11.26
N HIS A 815 -23.44 29.89 -11.18
CA HIS A 815 -24.28 29.17 -12.11
C HIS A 815 -25.76 29.49 -11.92
N LYS A 816 -26.31 29.31 -10.70
CA LYS A 816 -27.75 29.50 -10.42
C LYS A 816 -28.23 30.95 -10.48
N ALA A 817 -27.32 31.93 -10.49
CA ALA A 817 -27.64 33.33 -10.80
C ALA A 817 -28.03 33.57 -12.28
N ARG A 818 -27.85 32.57 -13.16
CA ARG A 818 -28.23 32.66 -14.57
C ARG A 818 -29.64 32.13 -14.84
N GLN A 819 -30.38 32.82 -15.69
CA GLN A 819 -31.73 32.44 -16.14
C GLN A 819 -31.77 31.10 -16.90
N ASP A 820 -30.67 30.69 -17.54
CA ASP A 820 -30.55 29.43 -18.27
C ASP A 820 -30.08 28.25 -17.40
N SER A 821 -29.85 28.45 -16.10
CA SER A 821 -29.24 27.44 -15.24
C SER A 821 -30.13 26.22 -14.95
N ASN A 822 -29.57 25.02 -15.12
CA ASN A 822 -30.27 23.77 -14.79
C ASN A 822 -30.28 23.50 -13.27
N LYS A 823 -30.89 22.40 -12.85
CA LYS A 823 -31.08 22.06 -11.43
C LYS A 823 -29.76 21.79 -10.73
N VAL A 824 -29.59 22.33 -9.52
CA VAL A 824 -28.48 21.99 -8.63
C VAL A 824 -29.03 21.56 -7.27
N TYR A 825 -28.65 20.38 -6.82
CA TYR A 825 -28.92 19.86 -5.48
C TYR A 825 -27.63 19.94 -4.66
N LEU A 826 -27.56 20.89 -3.73
CA LEU A 826 -26.41 21.07 -2.84
C LEU A 826 -26.63 20.30 -1.52
N TYR A 827 -25.64 19.54 -1.07
CA TYR A 827 -25.59 18.97 0.29
C TYR A 827 -24.37 19.45 1.08
N GLN A 828 -24.49 19.35 2.39
CA GLN A 828 -23.37 19.38 3.34
C GLN A 828 -23.42 18.11 4.19
N PHE A 829 -22.38 17.28 4.11
CA PHE A 829 -22.31 16.02 4.86
C PHE A 829 -21.58 16.23 6.19
N ASP A 830 -22.22 15.80 7.27
CA ASP A 830 -21.91 16.19 8.64
C ASP A 830 -22.05 14.99 9.61
N PHE A 831 -22.20 13.79 9.05
CA PHE A 831 -22.27 12.56 9.82
C PHE A 831 -20.86 12.08 10.21
N ASP A 832 -20.54 12.22 11.48
CA ASP A 832 -19.32 11.68 12.10
C ASP A 832 -19.66 10.30 12.71
N GLY A 833 -19.22 9.21 12.07
CA GLY A 833 -19.61 7.83 12.41
C GLY A 833 -18.60 6.76 11.95
N MET A 834 -18.99 5.48 12.01
CA MET A 834 -18.02 4.38 11.92
C MET A 834 -17.38 4.18 10.54
N LEU A 835 -18.00 4.64 9.44
CA LEU A 835 -17.50 4.46 8.07
C LEU A 835 -16.74 5.68 7.52
N ASN A 836 -16.37 6.64 8.38
CA ASN A 836 -15.63 7.86 8.01
C ASN A 836 -14.22 7.53 7.48
N TRP A 837 -14.13 7.33 6.16
CA TRP A 837 -12.98 6.74 5.45
C TRP A 837 -11.64 7.41 5.72
N ALA A 838 -11.55 8.74 5.70
CA ALA A 838 -10.27 9.44 5.89
C ALA A 838 -9.85 9.43 7.36
N LYS A 839 -10.81 9.57 8.29
CA LYS A 839 -10.55 9.45 9.72
C LYS A 839 -10.05 8.05 10.08
N LEU A 840 -10.64 6.99 9.52
CA LEU A 840 -10.11 5.63 9.63
C LEU A 840 -8.71 5.51 8.98
N ARG A 841 -8.56 5.92 7.71
CA ARG A 841 -7.33 5.76 6.91
C ARG A 841 -6.12 6.43 7.55
N TYR A 842 -6.33 7.53 8.26
CA TYR A 842 -5.26 8.34 8.87
C TYR A 842 -5.25 8.30 10.40
N ASN A 843 -6.10 7.48 11.03
CA ASN A 843 -6.27 7.36 12.48
C ASN A 843 -6.51 8.72 13.18
N ILE A 844 -7.52 9.46 12.71
CA ILE A 844 -7.85 10.82 13.20
C ILE A 844 -9.09 10.79 14.09
N SER A 845 -8.89 11.04 15.38
CA SER A 845 -9.95 11.20 16.39
C SER A 845 -10.55 12.62 16.47
N PHE A 846 -10.11 13.54 15.61
CA PHE A 846 -10.59 14.93 15.60
C PHE A 846 -12.09 14.99 15.24
N PRO A 847 -12.93 15.75 15.97
CA PRO A 847 -14.38 15.78 15.76
C PRO A 847 -14.78 16.47 14.46
N GLY A 848 -15.88 16.02 13.85
CA GLY A 848 -16.37 16.51 12.56
C GLY A 848 -15.86 15.69 11.39
N VAL A 849 -16.28 16.05 10.18
CA VAL A 849 -16.19 15.18 9.00
C VAL A 849 -15.11 15.64 8.02
N SER A 850 -14.12 14.78 7.79
CA SER A 850 -12.93 15.00 6.96
C SER A 850 -13.20 14.80 5.46
N HIS A 851 -12.37 15.35 4.58
CA HIS A 851 -12.43 15.09 3.14
C HIS A 851 -12.39 13.58 2.85
N ALA A 852 -13.33 13.08 2.03
CA ALA A 852 -13.52 11.67 1.66
C ALA A 852 -14.19 10.75 2.68
N ASP A 853 -14.53 11.21 3.89
CA ASP A 853 -15.25 10.40 4.88
C ASP A 853 -16.60 9.85 4.39
N GLU A 854 -17.29 10.62 3.55
CA GLU A 854 -18.59 10.31 2.94
C GLU A 854 -18.54 9.08 2.02
N LEU A 855 -17.35 8.69 1.53
CA LEU A 855 -17.21 7.60 0.56
C LEU A 855 -17.51 6.23 1.15
N GLY A 856 -17.24 6.00 2.45
CA GLY A 856 -17.59 4.75 3.12
C GLY A 856 -19.11 4.49 3.23
N TYR A 857 -19.92 5.53 3.04
CA TYR A 857 -21.38 5.46 3.03
C TYR A 857 -21.97 5.30 1.62
N LEU A 858 -21.13 5.34 0.57
CA LEU A 858 -21.52 5.16 -0.84
C LEU A 858 -20.87 3.93 -1.48
N PHE A 859 -19.65 3.59 -1.07
CA PHE A 859 -18.84 2.51 -1.63
C PHE A 859 -18.33 1.60 -0.53
N LYS A 860 -18.18 0.32 -0.87
CA LYS A 860 -17.40 -0.61 -0.05
C LYS A 860 -15.91 -0.31 -0.26
N THR A 861 -15.17 -0.06 0.82
CA THR A 861 -13.77 0.36 0.72
C THR A 861 -12.85 -0.63 1.45
N LYS A 862 -11.59 -0.74 1.02
CA LYS A 862 -10.58 -1.57 1.71
C LYS A 862 -10.30 -1.11 3.14
N VAL A 863 -10.55 0.17 3.42
CA VAL A 863 -10.39 0.80 4.75
C VAL A 863 -11.57 0.49 5.66
N THR A 864 -12.79 0.40 5.13
CA THR A 864 -14.01 0.11 5.92
C THR A 864 -14.34 -1.38 6.00
N ASN A 865 -13.85 -2.21 5.09
CA ASN A 865 -14.24 -3.62 4.94
C ASN A 865 -14.17 -4.45 6.23
N PHE A 866 -13.25 -4.14 7.16
CA PHE A 866 -13.13 -4.85 8.43
C PHE A 866 -14.22 -4.51 9.48
N LEU A 867 -14.99 -3.45 9.25
CA LEU A 867 -16.08 -3.00 10.11
C LEU A 867 -17.46 -3.45 9.62
N GLU A 868 -17.60 -3.93 8.38
CA GLU A 868 -18.92 -4.05 7.71
C GLU A 868 -19.89 -5.01 8.41
N ASP A 869 -19.39 -6.05 9.07
CA ASP A 869 -20.18 -7.01 9.87
C ASP A 869 -20.50 -6.49 11.30
N ASN A 870 -19.97 -5.32 11.68
CA ASN A 870 -20.00 -4.77 13.05
C ASN A 870 -20.31 -3.25 13.09
N VAL A 871 -20.89 -2.67 12.04
CA VAL A 871 -21.32 -1.25 12.05
C VAL A 871 -22.53 -1.04 12.97
N ASP A 872 -22.60 0.12 13.63
CA ASP A 872 -23.79 0.50 14.40
C ASP A 872 -25.00 0.83 13.50
N SER A 873 -26.20 0.70 14.05
CA SER A 873 -27.46 0.90 13.30
C SER A 873 -27.62 2.32 12.74
N ARG A 874 -26.96 3.30 13.37
CA ARG A 874 -26.93 4.71 12.98
C ARG A 874 -26.10 4.90 11.70
N THR A 875 -24.94 4.26 11.65
CA THR A 875 -24.03 4.18 10.50
C THR A 875 -24.66 3.40 9.35
N GLU A 876 -25.32 2.28 9.63
CA GLU A 876 -26.06 1.53 8.62
C GLU A 876 -27.22 2.35 8.02
N GLN A 877 -28.01 3.03 8.86
CA GLN A 877 -29.06 3.94 8.38
C GLN A 877 -28.50 5.08 7.51
N MET A 878 -27.31 5.60 7.82
CA MET A 878 -26.65 6.60 6.99
C MET A 878 -26.16 6.03 5.65
N ARG A 879 -25.61 4.80 5.62
CA ARG A 879 -25.23 4.07 4.39
C ARG A 879 -26.44 3.86 3.47
N GLU A 880 -27.58 3.44 4.03
CA GLU A 880 -28.84 3.33 3.28
C GLU A 880 -29.31 4.69 2.75
N THR A 881 -29.30 5.72 3.60
CA THR A 881 -29.73 7.09 3.24
C THR A 881 -28.88 7.66 2.10
N MET A 882 -27.55 7.59 2.21
CA MET A 882 -26.63 8.10 1.19
C MET A 882 -26.78 7.37 -0.14
N THR A 883 -26.83 6.03 -0.12
CA THR A 883 -26.97 5.24 -1.36
C THR A 883 -28.33 5.48 -2.04
N VAL A 884 -29.42 5.60 -1.29
CA VAL A 884 -30.75 5.94 -1.86
C VAL A 884 -30.73 7.34 -2.48
N LEU A 885 -30.30 8.38 -1.77
CA LEU A 885 -30.31 9.76 -2.29
C LEU A 885 -29.46 9.92 -3.56
N PHE A 886 -28.25 9.33 -3.59
CA PHE A 886 -27.37 9.39 -4.76
C PHE A 886 -27.92 8.57 -5.94
N THR A 887 -28.42 7.36 -5.70
CA THR A 887 -28.91 6.51 -6.80
C THR A 887 -30.26 6.98 -7.34
N ASN A 888 -31.12 7.60 -6.53
CA ASN A 888 -32.30 8.33 -7.00
C ASN A 888 -31.92 9.49 -7.92
N PHE A 889 -30.91 10.29 -7.57
CA PHE A 889 -30.44 11.34 -8.46
C PHE A 889 -29.89 10.79 -9.78
N ILE A 890 -29.17 9.66 -9.75
CA ILE A 890 -28.67 8.96 -10.96
C ILE A 890 -29.82 8.42 -11.84
N LYS A 891 -30.89 7.89 -11.23
CA LYS A 891 -32.08 7.36 -11.94
C LYS A 891 -32.96 8.46 -12.54
N TYR A 892 -33.19 9.54 -11.79
CA TYR A 892 -34.34 10.45 -11.98
C TYR A 892 -33.97 11.94 -12.09
N GLY A 893 -32.70 12.31 -11.89
CA GLY A 893 -32.26 13.71 -11.85
C GLY A 893 -32.73 14.49 -10.62
N ASN A 894 -33.24 13.80 -9.60
CA ASN A 894 -33.71 14.34 -8.32
C ASN A 894 -33.42 13.31 -7.21
N PRO A 895 -32.71 13.66 -6.13
CA PRO A 895 -32.41 12.72 -5.04
C PRO A 895 -33.65 12.31 -4.22
N THR A 896 -34.69 13.14 -4.17
CA THR A 896 -35.96 12.84 -3.50
C THR A 896 -37.13 12.99 -4.49
N PRO A 897 -37.35 12.01 -5.38
CA PRO A 897 -38.36 12.09 -6.45
C PRO A 897 -39.77 11.81 -5.89
N PRO A 898 -40.84 12.50 -6.35
CA PRO A 898 -42.18 12.39 -5.73
C PRO A 898 -42.87 11.02 -5.79
N HIS A 899 -42.33 10.04 -6.52
CA HIS A 899 -42.88 8.69 -6.63
C HIS A 899 -42.16 7.65 -5.75
N GLU A 900 -40.99 7.98 -5.19
CA GLU A 900 -40.32 7.15 -4.18
C GLU A 900 -40.83 7.55 -2.78
N LYS A 901 -40.74 6.64 -1.80
CA LYS A 901 -40.96 7.00 -0.40
C LYS A 901 -39.77 7.82 0.10
N ASN A 902 -40.00 9.08 0.50
CA ASN A 902 -38.97 9.97 1.03
C ASN A 902 -39.42 10.56 2.37
N ASP A 903 -38.57 10.47 3.40
CA ASP A 903 -38.85 11.05 4.72
C ASP A 903 -38.54 12.57 4.79
N ILE A 904 -37.95 13.13 3.73
CA ILE A 904 -37.75 14.57 3.52
C ILE A 904 -37.83 14.92 2.02
N ILE A 905 -38.21 16.14 1.69
CA ILE A 905 -38.07 16.70 0.34
C ILE A 905 -36.78 17.52 0.30
N TRP A 906 -35.83 17.14 -0.56
CA TRP A 906 -34.62 17.92 -0.83
C TRP A 906 -34.94 18.94 -1.95
N PRO A 907 -35.02 20.25 -1.67
CA PRO A 907 -35.27 21.26 -2.69
C PRO A 907 -34.04 21.51 -3.57
N GLU A 908 -34.28 22.01 -4.77
CA GLU A 908 -33.23 22.60 -5.62
C GLU A 908 -32.65 23.86 -4.95
N TYR A 909 -31.36 24.13 -5.19
CA TYR A 909 -30.70 25.40 -4.88
C TYR A 909 -31.26 26.51 -5.78
N GLY A 910 -32.40 27.07 -5.38
CA GLY A 910 -33.04 28.22 -6.01
C GLY A 910 -32.69 29.56 -5.35
N ALA A 911 -33.56 30.56 -5.50
CA ALA A 911 -33.39 31.91 -4.93
C ALA A 911 -33.18 31.90 -3.40
N GLU A 912 -33.83 30.99 -2.68
CA GLU A 912 -33.71 30.81 -1.23
C GLU A 912 -32.41 30.12 -0.77
N GLN A 913 -31.56 29.69 -1.72
CA GLN A 913 -30.23 29.12 -1.46
C GLN A 913 -30.26 27.94 -0.47
N HIS A 914 -31.19 27.01 -0.71
CA HIS A 914 -31.36 25.81 0.11
C HIS A 914 -30.27 24.75 -0.16
N PHE A 915 -29.85 24.05 0.90
CA PHE A 915 -29.02 22.85 0.83
C PHE A 915 -29.49 21.81 1.85
N LEU A 916 -29.14 20.54 1.64
CA LEU A 916 -29.43 19.46 2.60
C LEU A 916 -28.23 19.24 3.54
N GLN A 917 -28.40 19.47 4.84
CA GLN A 917 -27.46 18.95 5.84
C GLN A 917 -27.78 17.47 6.05
N ILE A 918 -26.76 16.62 5.86
CA ILE A 918 -26.85 15.16 6.00
C ILE A 918 -26.10 14.76 7.28
N ASN A 919 -26.87 14.44 8.31
CA ASN A 919 -26.45 13.94 9.62
C ASN A 919 -27.56 12.99 10.14
N ASP A 920 -27.58 12.62 11.42
CA ASP A 920 -28.60 11.76 12.07
C ASP A 920 -30.06 12.04 11.69
N LYS A 921 -30.36 13.30 11.39
CA LYS A 921 -31.61 13.71 10.75
C LYS A 921 -31.25 14.62 9.59
N LEU A 922 -31.78 14.31 8.40
CA LEU A 922 -31.71 15.18 7.24
C LEU A 922 -32.39 16.52 7.54
N ARG A 923 -31.78 17.64 7.16
CA ARG A 923 -32.33 18.99 7.39
C ARG A 923 -32.15 19.87 6.17
N VAL A 924 -33.23 20.50 5.72
CA VAL A 924 -33.16 21.58 4.72
C VAL A 924 -32.68 22.85 5.43
N MET A 925 -31.50 23.32 5.03
CA MET A 925 -30.85 24.52 5.54
C MET A 925 -30.83 25.62 4.46
N LYS A 926 -30.68 26.88 4.86
CA LYS A 926 -30.46 28.02 3.94
C LYS A 926 -29.04 28.55 4.10
N ARG A 927 -28.40 28.94 2.99
CA ARG A 927 -27.04 29.52 3.01
C ARG A 927 -26.87 30.65 4.02
N ALA A 928 -27.83 31.58 4.10
CA ALA A 928 -27.78 32.71 5.04
C ALA A 928 -27.66 32.27 6.51
N ASN A 929 -28.27 31.13 6.86
CA ASN A 929 -28.32 30.58 8.21
C ASN A 929 -27.20 29.55 8.46
N ALA A 930 -26.25 29.38 7.54
CA ALA A 930 -25.14 28.45 7.70
C ALA A 930 -24.05 29.05 8.61
N ALA A 931 -23.37 28.20 9.39
CA ALA A 931 -22.27 28.60 10.27
C ALA A 931 -21.05 29.21 9.54
N LYS A 932 -21.03 29.21 8.20
CA LYS A 932 -19.95 29.71 7.34
C LYS A 932 -20.23 31.08 6.70
N THR A 933 -21.38 31.73 6.96
CA THR A 933 -21.76 33.01 6.34
C THR A 933 -20.68 34.10 6.45
N ALA A 934 -19.98 34.22 7.58
CA ALA A 934 -18.88 35.18 7.74
C ALA A 934 -17.69 34.88 6.80
N SER A 935 -17.34 33.61 6.63
CA SER A 935 -16.23 33.16 5.77
C SER A 935 -16.54 33.38 4.28
N PHE A 936 -17.78 33.12 3.86
CA PHE A 936 -18.22 33.43 2.50
C PHE A 936 -18.08 34.92 2.18
N ASN A 937 -18.52 35.80 3.09
CA ASN A 937 -18.44 37.25 2.90
C ASN A 937 -16.99 37.76 2.90
N PHE A 938 -16.13 37.22 3.77
CA PHE A 938 -14.70 37.51 3.79
C PHE A 938 -14.03 37.19 2.44
N TRP A 939 -14.23 35.97 1.93
CA TRP A 939 -13.63 35.55 0.67
C TRP A 939 -14.23 36.26 -0.57
N ASP A 940 -15.55 36.54 -0.59
CA ASP A 940 -16.16 37.32 -1.68
C ASP A 940 -15.51 38.73 -1.77
N GLU A 941 -15.21 39.39 -0.65
CA GLU A 941 -14.49 40.68 -0.63
C GLU A 941 -12.99 40.55 -0.98
N VAL A 942 -12.30 39.51 -0.52
CA VAL A 942 -10.89 39.24 -0.91
C VAL A 942 -10.76 39.09 -2.43
N TYR A 943 -11.60 38.26 -3.06
CA TYR A 943 -11.58 38.07 -4.50
C TYR A 943 -12.00 39.33 -5.25
N LYS A 944 -13.00 40.07 -4.76
CA LYS A 944 -13.42 41.37 -5.32
C LYS A 944 -12.30 42.41 -5.27
N SER A 945 -11.51 42.46 -4.19
CA SER A 945 -10.32 43.31 -4.08
C SER A 945 -9.25 42.93 -5.12
N TYR A 946 -8.92 41.64 -5.25
CA TYR A 946 -7.97 41.15 -6.24
C TYR A 946 -8.44 41.41 -7.69
N TYR A 947 -9.71 41.17 -8.03
CA TYR A 947 -10.25 41.52 -9.34
C TYR A 947 -10.18 43.04 -9.63
N ASN A 948 -10.38 43.89 -8.61
CA ASN A 948 -10.23 45.34 -8.73
C ASN A 948 -8.76 45.80 -8.83
N TYR A 949 -7.80 45.02 -8.32
CA TYR A 949 -6.37 45.23 -8.55
C TYR A 949 -5.99 44.90 -9.99
N VAL A 950 -6.34 43.69 -10.46
CA VAL A 950 -6.12 43.23 -11.85
C VAL A 950 -6.75 44.22 -12.86
N LYS A 951 -8.01 44.62 -12.64
CA LYS A 951 -8.74 45.55 -13.52
C LYS A 951 -8.10 46.94 -13.64
N ARG A 952 -7.34 47.38 -12.63
CA ARG A 952 -6.64 48.68 -12.62
C ARG A 952 -5.19 48.59 -13.16
N GLY A 953 -4.79 47.44 -13.72
CA GLY A 953 -3.45 47.24 -14.26
C GLY A 953 -2.38 46.98 -13.19
N GLY A 954 -2.78 46.47 -12.01
CA GLY A 954 -1.85 46.10 -10.94
C GLY A 954 -0.82 45.06 -11.42
N ARG A 955 0.44 45.22 -10.98
CA ARG A 955 1.54 44.33 -11.36
C ARG A 955 1.31 42.94 -10.79
N LEU A 956 1.12 41.95 -11.66
CA LEU A 956 0.97 40.57 -11.23
C LEU A 956 2.33 39.89 -11.12
N GLU A 957 2.52 39.11 -10.07
CA GLU A 957 3.67 38.23 -9.89
C GLU A 957 3.21 36.81 -9.61
N LYS A 958 3.96 35.85 -10.13
CA LYS A 958 3.66 34.44 -9.98
C LYS A 958 4.04 34.01 -8.56
N LYS A 959 3.10 34.02 -7.61
CA LYS A 959 3.22 33.34 -6.29
C LYS A 959 3.41 31.81 -6.38
N VAL A 960 3.66 31.30 -7.59
CA VAL A 960 3.73 29.88 -7.97
C VAL A 960 4.97 29.62 -8.85
N ILE A 961 6.12 30.10 -8.38
CA ILE A 961 7.48 29.70 -8.79
C ILE A 961 8.13 29.01 -7.55
N PRO A 962 9.14 28.13 -7.73
CA PRO A 962 10.08 27.76 -6.67
C PRO A 962 10.92 28.95 -6.16
#